data_AF-A0A7J9NN61-F1
#
_entry.id   AF-A0A7J9NN61-F1
#
_cell.length_a   1.000
_cell.length_b   1.000
_cell.length_c   1.000
_cell.angle_alpha   90.00
_cell.angle_beta   90.00
_cell.angle_gamma   90.00
#
_symmetry.space_group_name_H-M   'P 1'
#
loop_
_entity.id
_entity.type
_entity.pdbx_description
1 polymer ?
#
loop_
_entity_poly.entity_id
_entity_poly.type
_entity_poly.pdbx_seq_one_letter_code
_entity_poly.pdbx_strand_id
1 'polypeptide(L)'
;MNFFKKVLVILLLVASISVNFSESMDDGKYIYHNFTETDAEEIGVDENTTDYEKNETIQTFSDSDNDIYVTGCFLPTKEELMSMSEQITVVEGVSESANLSNNTYLDLSKDPCFPTVGDQGKIGSCASWAILYYANSYLQAKIHNYDLKGNDSLKCFNPMWAYNKINDGKNEGSGLIGNLNLISRLGSATYETMPPTNNYTIWGNEEAWLEAPQYRITGYEVSSTNNTDVMKSWLNEGSVIIIAMHGEDIYTFDNNSILSDFDQSHNVSNHAQAVIGYDDSISEDNETGAFKVMNSWGANWSPNGDGSYYMTYKAMANLNYTTCYRITGAVYNDSDSHPELFGVLRFDPENKGTKDQNITLGIGNESNISGFVDIYEGINHNGGNGSMPDFIAIDLTDWKSEFENSLNNTGKGYYFVNFSNGTETSIISEFGIIKYSSYPDVEEINTLNSYNCNKSVVFKFYSKTAPEIVNSSVTVTDNEVVVSIHAEDVEDDLWGVKVYFDGLNEYYSLNGTNNTFNSSFDKSMFSYGKHYAIFEAFDGSGNINKSEMVTFEILAPVTSSRSTASHYSSDLSEGIDSGTIKRAVSNSNIVYGNSIDQGYAEDLRENVHNGNNYELSRDSIIVGGPESNGFADKYDSDFEISITNDYPGENKGLIQVKNIEVRDGNIIKTYRVIYIAGSDRFGTYAALAYFKTLDELPEGPLMIEWTENGPVVVE
;
A
#
# COMPACT_ATOMS: atom_id res chain seq x y z
N MET A 1 28.38 31.32 -4.09
CA MET A 1 27.27 32.28 -3.85
C MET A 1 27.58 33.62 -4.54
N ASN A 2 27.29 33.76 -5.85
CA ASN A 2 27.11 35.04 -6.60
C ASN A 2 27.07 34.90 -8.15
N PHE A 3 27.01 33.69 -8.72
CA PHE A 3 26.85 33.52 -10.18
C PHE A 3 25.43 33.06 -10.60
N PHE A 4 24.73 32.29 -9.77
CA PHE A 4 23.35 31.84 -10.05
C PHE A 4 22.23 32.86 -9.74
N LYS A 5 22.51 33.91 -8.97
CA LYS A 5 21.51 34.96 -8.65
C LYS A 5 21.32 36.02 -9.74
N LYS A 6 22.11 36.00 -10.82
CA LYS A 6 21.98 36.97 -11.93
C LYS A 6 21.12 36.49 -13.09
N VAL A 7 20.86 35.18 -13.21
CA VAL A 7 19.97 34.65 -14.25
C VAL A 7 18.50 34.76 -13.82
N LEU A 8 18.21 34.61 -12.52
CA LEU A 8 16.85 34.66 -11.99
C LEU A 8 16.21 36.08 -11.95
N VAL A 9 17.00 37.15 -12.06
CA VAL A 9 16.50 38.54 -11.98
C VAL A 9 16.15 39.10 -13.37
N ILE A 10 16.48 38.41 -14.46
CA ILE A 10 16.07 38.81 -15.82
C ILE A 10 14.70 38.22 -16.20
N LEU A 11 14.24 37.16 -15.54
CA LEU A 11 12.93 36.53 -15.82
C LEU A 11 11.72 37.22 -15.16
N LEU A 12 11.91 38.15 -14.23
CA LEU A 12 10.80 38.78 -13.47
C LEU A 12 10.37 40.16 -13.99
N LEU A 13 10.80 40.58 -15.19
CA LEU A 13 10.47 41.90 -15.75
C LEU A 13 10.05 41.90 -17.23
N VAL A 14 9.51 40.77 -17.72
CA VAL A 14 8.80 40.71 -19.02
C VAL A 14 7.41 40.10 -18.84
N ALA A 15 6.69 40.52 -17.80
CA ALA A 15 5.24 40.36 -17.72
C ALA A 15 4.58 41.59 -18.35
N SER A 16 4.72 41.76 -19.67
CA SER A 16 3.80 42.52 -20.55
C SER A 16 4.40 42.62 -21.96
N ILE A 17 3.74 41.93 -22.91
CA ILE A 17 4.07 41.82 -24.35
C ILE A 17 5.19 40.80 -24.63
N SER A 18 4.88 39.50 -24.56
CA SER A 18 5.70 38.45 -25.16
C SER A 18 5.03 38.00 -26.46
N VAL A 19 5.64 38.39 -27.57
CA VAL A 19 5.44 37.69 -28.85
C VAL A 19 6.12 36.33 -28.67
N ASN A 20 5.34 35.24 -28.78
CA ASN A 20 5.77 33.85 -28.68
C ASN A 20 6.76 33.49 -29.81
N PHE A 21 8.06 33.65 -29.57
CA PHE A 21 9.09 33.06 -30.43
C PHE A 21 10.16 32.43 -29.55
N SER A 22 10.26 31.10 -29.58
CA SER A 22 11.49 30.39 -29.22
C SER A 22 12.43 30.51 -30.42
N GLU A 23 13.67 30.95 -30.21
CA GLU A 23 14.68 30.99 -31.28
C GLU A 23 15.21 29.58 -31.51
N SER A 24 15.23 29.11 -32.76
CA SER A 24 15.83 27.81 -33.11
C SER A 24 17.32 27.81 -32.79
N MET A 25 17.77 26.72 -32.18
CA MET A 25 19.14 26.47 -31.78
C MET A 25 19.71 25.32 -32.62
N ASP A 26 21.02 25.37 -32.90
CA ASP A 26 21.76 24.28 -33.54
C ASP A 26 22.83 23.77 -32.55
N ASP A 27 22.72 22.52 -32.12
CA ASP A 27 23.71 21.88 -31.23
C ASP A 27 24.84 21.15 -31.97
N GLY A 28 24.89 21.29 -33.30
CA GLY A 28 25.80 20.60 -34.20
C GLY A 28 25.27 19.26 -34.70
N LYS A 29 24.12 18.80 -34.19
CA LYS A 29 23.42 17.60 -34.67
C LYS A 29 22.00 17.90 -35.10
N TYR A 30 21.23 18.60 -34.27
CA TYR A 30 19.83 18.95 -34.52
C TYR A 30 19.63 20.46 -34.51
N ILE A 31 18.68 20.89 -35.34
CA ILE A 31 18.07 22.21 -35.25
C ILE A 31 16.78 22.02 -34.44
N TYR A 32 16.66 22.72 -33.32
CA TYR A 32 15.56 22.52 -32.38
C TYR A 32 15.17 23.82 -31.65
N HIS A 33 13.98 23.82 -31.05
CA HIS A 33 13.52 24.91 -30.19
C HIS A 33 12.70 24.38 -29.01
N ASN A 34 12.56 25.21 -27.97
CA ASN A 34 11.69 24.90 -26.85
C ASN A 34 10.23 25.00 -27.31
N PHE A 35 9.40 24.06 -26.89
CA PHE A 35 8.00 24.01 -27.28
C PHE A 35 7.23 25.30 -26.94
N THR A 36 6.42 25.76 -27.89
CA THR A 36 5.66 27.01 -27.80
C THR A 36 4.16 26.79 -27.94
N GLU A 37 3.38 27.82 -27.63
CA GLU A 37 1.94 27.81 -27.88
C GLU A 37 1.59 27.63 -29.37
N THR A 38 2.42 28.14 -30.29
CA THR A 38 2.23 27.95 -31.73
C THR A 38 2.38 26.48 -32.11
N ASP A 39 3.38 25.79 -31.55
CA ASP A 39 3.56 24.35 -31.77
C ASP A 39 2.36 23.56 -31.22
N ALA A 40 1.83 23.96 -30.06
CA ALA A 40 0.63 23.36 -29.48
C ALA A 40 -0.62 23.56 -30.35
N GLU A 41 -0.74 24.70 -31.04
CA GLU A 41 -1.82 24.99 -31.98
C GLU A 41 -1.70 24.19 -33.28
N GLU A 42 -0.48 23.88 -33.72
CA GLU A 42 -0.23 23.07 -34.92
C GLU A 42 -0.41 21.57 -34.65
N ILE A 43 0.03 21.10 -33.48
CA ILE A 43 0.07 19.68 -33.12
C ILE A 43 -1.21 19.22 -32.40
N GLY A 44 -1.86 20.11 -31.66
CA GLY A 44 -3.00 19.78 -30.81
C GLY A 44 -4.31 19.63 -31.60
N VAL A 45 -5.09 18.60 -31.28
CA VAL A 45 -6.46 18.46 -31.81
C VAL A 45 -7.46 19.32 -31.01
N ASP A 46 -8.49 19.82 -31.68
CA ASP A 46 -9.60 20.57 -31.05
C ASP A 46 -10.68 19.60 -30.56
N GLU A 47 -10.88 19.56 -29.23
CA GLU A 47 -11.84 18.72 -28.53
C GLU A 47 -13.30 18.97 -28.95
N ASN A 48 -13.60 20.16 -29.51
CA ASN A 48 -14.96 20.53 -29.92
C ASN A 48 -15.33 20.01 -31.33
N THR A 49 -14.48 19.18 -31.93
CA THR A 49 -14.67 18.67 -33.29
C THR A 49 -15.20 17.24 -33.30
N THR A 50 -15.99 16.89 -34.32
CA THR A 50 -16.49 15.52 -34.51
C THR A 50 -15.39 14.50 -34.79
N ASP A 51 -14.20 14.96 -35.16
CA ASP A 51 -13.05 14.10 -35.41
C ASP A 51 -12.35 13.69 -34.11
N TYR A 52 -12.40 14.53 -33.08
CA TYR A 52 -12.00 14.19 -31.72
C TYR A 52 -12.88 13.08 -31.12
N GLU A 53 -14.21 13.18 -31.23
CA GLU A 53 -15.13 12.13 -30.74
C GLU A 53 -14.90 10.76 -31.41
N LYS A 54 -14.54 10.73 -32.71
CA LYS A 54 -14.19 9.48 -33.40
C LYS A 54 -12.90 8.87 -32.87
N ASN A 55 -11.97 9.71 -32.45
CA ASN A 55 -10.70 9.33 -31.87
C ASN A 55 -10.88 8.66 -30.50
N GLU A 56 -11.87 9.08 -29.73
CA GLU A 56 -12.21 8.55 -28.40
C GLU A 56 -12.96 7.20 -28.41
N THR A 57 -12.99 6.50 -29.54
CA THR A 57 -13.67 5.21 -29.66
C THR A 57 -12.73 4.10 -30.09
N ILE A 58 -12.82 2.97 -29.40
CA ILE A 58 -12.19 1.74 -29.86
C ILE A 58 -12.76 1.35 -31.24
N GLN A 59 -11.86 1.03 -32.17
CA GLN A 59 -12.22 0.34 -33.39
C GLN A 59 -11.77 -1.12 -33.31
N THR A 60 -12.61 -2.02 -33.83
CA THR A 60 -12.32 -3.46 -33.92
C THR A 60 -12.22 -3.89 -35.36
N PHE A 61 -11.17 -4.62 -35.69
CA PHE A 61 -10.89 -5.12 -37.03
C PHE A 61 -10.75 -6.64 -37.01
N SER A 62 -11.06 -7.31 -38.13
CA SER A 62 -10.94 -8.76 -38.24
C SER A 62 -10.42 -9.20 -39.60
N ASP A 63 -9.34 -9.97 -39.61
CA ASP A 63 -8.84 -10.67 -40.82
C ASP A 63 -9.57 -12.00 -41.06
N SER A 64 -10.22 -12.54 -40.02
CA SER A 64 -11.01 -13.78 -40.05
C SER A 64 -12.00 -13.83 -38.88
N ASP A 65 -12.93 -14.80 -38.86
CA ASP A 65 -13.91 -14.98 -37.77
C ASP A 65 -13.29 -15.17 -36.35
N ASN A 66 -11.97 -15.40 -36.24
CA ASN A 66 -11.29 -15.73 -34.98
C ASN A 66 -10.27 -14.68 -34.47
N ASP A 67 -9.81 -13.74 -35.31
CA ASP A 67 -8.79 -12.76 -34.94
C ASP A 67 -9.42 -11.36 -34.89
N ILE A 68 -9.57 -10.81 -33.68
CA ILE A 68 -10.14 -9.47 -33.45
C ILE A 68 -9.02 -8.56 -32.95
N TYR A 69 -8.69 -7.56 -33.73
CA TYR A 69 -7.69 -6.53 -33.43
C TYR A 69 -8.37 -5.24 -32.98
N VAL A 70 -7.69 -4.47 -32.14
CA VAL A 70 -8.29 -3.33 -31.42
C VAL A 70 -7.36 -2.12 -31.48
N THR A 71 -7.94 -0.94 -31.65
CA THR A 71 -7.22 0.36 -31.56
C THR A 71 -7.79 1.22 -30.42
N GLY A 72 -7.10 2.29 -30.03
CA GLY A 72 -7.48 3.12 -28.88
C GLY A 72 -6.43 4.16 -28.48
N CYS A 73 -5.93 4.90 -29.47
CA CYS A 73 -4.96 5.99 -29.26
C CYS A 73 -5.67 7.32 -29.41
N PHE A 74 -5.61 8.19 -28.40
CA PHE A 74 -6.10 9.57 -28.51
C PHE A 74 -4.96 10.51 -28.87
N LEU A 75 -5.24 11.42 -29.81
CA LEU A 75 -4.31 12.48 -30.19
C LEU A 75 -4.35 13.59 -29.13
N PRO A 76 -3.22 14.26 -28.87
CA PRO A 76 -3.16 15.23 -27.78
C PRO A 76 -3.89 16.53 -28.09
N THR A 77 -4.50 17.11 -27.07
CA THR A 77 -5.09 18.44 -27.14
C THR A 77 -4.02 19.54 -26.98
N LYS A 78 -4.36 20.77 -27.37
CA LYS A 78 -3.50 21.95 -27.10
C LYS A 78 -3.18 22.09 -25.61
N GLU A 79 -4.17 21.85 -24.73
CA GLU A 79 -4.01 22.02 -23.28
C GLU A 79 -3.04 20.99 -22.68
N GLU A 80 -3.17 19.72 -23.06
CA GLU A 80 -2.23 18.67 -22.63
C GLU A 80 -0.80 18.97 -23.09
N LEU A 81 -0.61 19.40 -24.34
CA LEU A 81 0.72 19.79 -24.84
C LEU A 81 1.32 20.96 -24.07
N MET A 82 0.52 21.99 -23.79
CA MET A 82 0.98 23.17 -23.07
C MET A 82 1.35 22.87 -21.62
N SER A 83 0.61 21.97 -20.96
CA SER A 83 0.91 21.53 -19.59
C SER A 83 2.29 20.88 -19.46
N MET A 84 2.80 20.34 -20.56
CA MET A 84 4.08 19.63 -20.65
C MET A 84 5.16 20.41 -21.40
N SER A 85 4.91 21.66 -21.78
CA SER A 85 5.80 22.44 -22.64
C SER A 85 7.27 22.47 -22.18
N GLU A 86 7.55 22.46 -20.88
CA GLU A 86 8.92 22.44 -20.33
C GLU A 86 9.66 21.10 -20.55
N GLN A 87 8.93 20.01 -20.82
CA GLN A 87 9.45 18.67 -21.07
C GLN A 87 9.48 18.31 -22.57
N ILE A 88 9.03 19.22 -23.43
CA ILE A 88 8.95 19.03 -24.89
C ILE A 88 10.01 19.88 -25.59
N THR A 89 10.79 19.23 -26.45
CA THR A 89 11.67 19.90 -27.41
C THR A 89 11.21 19.58 -28.83
N VAL A 90 11.09 20.59 -29.68
CA VAL A 90 10.73 20.42 -31.10
C VAL A 90 12.00 20.31 -31.91
N VAL A 91 12.18 19.21 -32.63
CA VAL A 91 13.31 19.00 -33.54
C VAL A 91 12.85 19.30 -34.97
N GLU A 92 13.28 20.45 -35.48
CA GLU A 92 12.91 20.97 -36.81
C GLU A 92 13.68 20.27 -37.94
N GLY A 93 14.88 19.77 -37.65
CA GLY A 93 15.75 19.20 -38.67
C GLY A 93 17.10 18.74 -38.13
N VAL A 94 17.90 18.18 -39.04
CA VAL A 94 19.30 17.86 -38.77
C VAL A 94 20.17 19.06 -39.15
N SER A 95 21.17 19.37 -38.33
CA SER A 95 22.17 20.41 -38.63
C SER A 95 22.91 20.12 -39.93
N GLU A 96 23.23 21.15 -40.70
CA GLU A 96 24.11 21.04 -41.88
C GLU A 96 25.50 20.50 -41.52
N SER A 97 25.91 20.69 -40.26
CA SER A 97 27.20 20.23 -39.74
C SER A 97 27.16 18.81 -39.17
N ALA A 98 25.98 18.20 -39.08
CA ALA A 98 25.80 16.88 -38.50
C ALA A 98 26.53 15.81 -39.32
N ASN A 99 27.31 14.98 -38.62
CA ASN A 99 27.89 13.78 -39.21
C ASN A 99 26.92 12.61 -39.03
N LEU A 100 25.89 12.56 -39.89
CA LEU A 100 24.89 11.48 -39.86
C LEU A 100 25.49 10.13 -40.27
N SER A 101 24.87 9.06 -39.77
CA SER A 101 25.19 7.70 -40.20
C SER A 101 24.85 7.52 -41.68
N ASN A 102 25.75 6.89 -42.44
CA ASN A 102 25.50 6.47 -43.83
C ASN A 102 24.79 5.09 -43.92
N ASN A 103 24.23 4.61 -42.80
CA ASN A 103 23.48 3.36 -42.78
C ASN A 103 22.25 3.47 -43.68
N THR A 104 22.11 2.53 -44.62
CA THR A 104 20.94 2.43 -45.51
C THR A 104 19.89 1.43 -44.99
N TYR A 105 20.18 0.78 -43.87
CA TYR A 105 19.33 -0.22 -43.24
C TYR A 105 19.57 -0.23 -41.72
N LEU A 106 18.50 -0.34 -40.95
CA LEU A 106 18.53 -0.56 -39.51
C LEU A 106 17.28 -1.35 -39.09
N ASP A 107 17.44 -2.30 -38.18
CA ASP A 107 16.33 -3.04 -37.57
C ASP A 107 16.62 -3.28 -36.09
N LEU A 108 16.01 -2.45 -35.24
CA LEU A 108 16.15 -2.54 -33.78
C LEU A 108 15.56 -3.84 -33.23
N SER A 109 14.62 -4.50 -33.93
CA SER A 109 14.11 -5.81 -33.51
C SER A 109 15.18 -6.91 -33.52
N LYS A 110 16.40 -6.64 -33.98
CA LYS A 110 17.55 -7.56 -33.86
C LYS A 110 18.42 -7.30 -32.62
N ASP A 111 18.31 -6.14 -31.97
CA ASP A 111 19.03 -5.83 -30.72
C ASP A 111 18.45 -6.66 -29.55
N PRO A 112 19.26 -7.36 -28.73
CA PRO A 112 18.79 -8.08 -27.54
C PRO A 112 18.03 -7.22 -26.52
N CYS A 113 18.32 -5.92 -26.46
CA CYS A 113 17.63 -4.98 -25.58
C CYS A 113 16.21 -4.66 -26.08
N PHE A 114 15.91 -4.92 -27.36
CA PHE A 114 14.58 -4.65 -27.91
C PHE A 114 13.61 -5.77 -27.50
N PRO A 115 12.43 -5.45 -26.96
CA PRO A 115 11.48 -6.45 -26.49
C PRO A 115 10.94 -7.31 -27.64
N THR A 116 10.40 -8.49 -27.31
CA THR A 116 9.66 -9.31 -28.28
C THR A 116 8.41 -8.59 -28.79
N VAL A 117 7.76 -9.11 -29.83
CA VAL A 117 6.48 -8.53 -30.30
C VAL A 117 5.42 -8.64 -29.20
N GLY A 118 4.82 -7.50 -28.86
CA GLY A 118 3.75 -7.36 -27.89
C GLY A 118 2.36 -7.70 -28.44
N ASP A 119 1.41 -7.96 -27.55
CA ASP A 119 0.02 -8.28 -27.88
C ASP A 119 -0.94 -7.60 -26.89
N GLN A 120 -1.62 -6.56 -27.35
CA GLN A 120 -2.61 -5.82 -26.58
C GLN A 120 -3.94 -6.56 -26.40
N GLY A 121 -4.14 -7.65 -27.15
CA GLY A 121 -5.39 -8.41 -27.20
C GLY A 121 -6.58 -7.51 -27.51
N LYS A 122 -7.60 -7.57 -26.64
CA LYS A 122 -8.88 -6.87 -26.83
C LYS A 122 -8.96 -5.51 -26.14
N ILE A 123 -7.84 -4.99 -25.66
CA ILE A 123 -7.78 -3.73 -24.92
C ILE A 123 -7.27 -2.64 -25.86
N GLY A 124 -7.94 -1.49 -25.90
CA GLY A 124 -7.56 -0.31 -26.69
C GLY A 124 -6.33 0.41 -26.13
N SER A 125 -5.22 -0.30 -25.93
CA SER A 125 -4.03 0.19 -25.20
C SER A 125 -2.81 0.45 -26.09
N CYS A 126 -3.00 0.53 -27.40
CA CYS A 126 -1.93 0.71 -28.39
C CYS A 126 -0.95 1.87 -28.06
N ALA A 127 -1.44 3.01 -27.55
CA ALA A 127 -0.60 4.12 -27.10
C ALA A 127 0.37 3.70 -25.98
N SER A 128 -0.14 3.02 -24.94
CA SER A 128 0.69 2.50 -23.85
C SER A 128 1.65 1.40 -24.32
N TRP A 129 1.29 0.58 -25.31
CA TRP A 129 2.21 -0.39 -25.91
C TRP A 129 3.36 0.27 -26.67
N ALA A 130 3.06 1.26 -27.51
CA ALA A 130 4.08 2.00 -28.25
C ALA A 130 5.06 2.72 -27.30
N ILE A 131 4.53 3.36 -26.25
CA ILE A 131 5.31 4.21 -25.34
C ILE A 131 6.01 3.39 -24.24
N LEU A 132 5.27 2.61 -23.43
CA LEU A 132 5.86 1.90 -22.29
C LEU A 132 6.57 0.64 -22.74
N TYR A 133 5.86 -0.24 -23.46
CA TYR A 133 6.41 -1.55 -23.80
C TYR A 133 7.55 -1.44 -24.81
N TYR A 134 7.37 -0.72 -25.91
CA TYR A 134 8.44 -0.60 -26.91
C TYR A 134 9.47 0.48 -26.55
N ALA A 135 9.06 1.75 -26.44
CA ALA A 135 10.03 2.84 -26.31
C ALA A 135 10.74 2.86 -24.96
N ASN A 136 10.01 2.86 -23.84
CA ASN A 136 10.62 2.94 -22.51
C ASN A 136 11.38 1.65 -22.17
N SER A 137 10.83 0.46 -22.45
CA SER A 137 11.55 -0.79 -22.14
C SER A 137 12.86 -0.88 -22.91
N TYR A 138 12.87 -0.46 -24.19
CA TYR A 138 14.11 -0.44 -24.98
C TYR A 138 15.12 0.54 -24.38
N LEU A 139 14.70 1.77 -24.08
CA LEU A 139 15.55 2.78 -23.44
C LEU A 139 16.20 2.23 -22.14
N GLN A 140 15.39 1.69 -21.24
CA GLN A 140 15.84 1.21 -19.93
C GLN A 140 16.71 -0.04 -20.08
N ALA A 141 16.39 -0.94 -21.01
CA ALA A 141 17.24 -2.07 -21.33
C ALA A 141 18.59 -1.66 -21.91
N LYS A 142 18.68 -0.58 -22.70
CA LYS A 142 19.97 -0.03 -23.16
C LYS A 142 20.79 0.56 -22.02
N ILE A 143 20.16 1.26 -21.08
CA ILE A 143 20.82 1.84 -19.90
C ILE A 143 21.39 0.74 -19.00
N HIS A 144 20.59 -0.27 -18.68
CA HIS A 144 20.97 -1.34 -17.75
C HIS A 144 21.56 -2.58 -18.42
N ASN A 145 21.68 -2.60 -19.74
CA ASN A 145 22.15 -3.72 -20.55
C ASN A 145 21.36 -5.03 -20.30
N TYR A 146 20.03 -4.95 -20.32
CA TYR A 146 19.13 -6.10 -20.16
C TYR A 146 18.87 -6.82 -21.49
N ASP A 147 18.75 -8.15 -21.43
CA ASP A 147 18.32 -8.97 -22.58
C ASP A 147 16.82 -9.25 -22.49
N LEU A 148 16.02 -8.40 -23.16
CA LEU A 148 14.55 -8.48 -23.14
C LEU A 148 14.00 -9.62 -24.00
N LYS A 149 14.84 -10.32 -24.77
CA LYS A 149 14.45 -11.53 -25.51
C LYS A 149 14.79 -12.82 -24.78
N GLY A 150 15.65 -12.72 -23.76
CA GLY A 150 16.18 -13.83 -22.99
C GLY A 150 15.71 -13.81 -21.55
N ASN A 151 16.68 -13.79 -20.62
CA ASN A 151 16.43 -13.98 -19.19
C ASN A 151 15.70 -12.81 -18.52
N ASP A 152 15.80 -11.59 -19.07
CA ASP A 152 15.23 -10.37 -18.47
C ASP A 152 13.89 -9.97 -19.11
N SER A 153 13.19 -10.88 -19.80
CA SER A 153 11.94 -10.54 -20.51
C SER A 153 10.86 -9.95 -19.60
N LEU A 154 10.85 -10.30 -18.31
CA LEU A 154 9.92 -9.75 -17.32
C LEU A 154 10.21 -8.28 -16.95
N LYS A 155 11.39 -7.75 -17.30
CA LYS A 155 11.73 -6.33 -17.15
C LYS A 155 11.14 -5.43 -18.24
N CYS A 156 10.42 -5.99 -19.22
CA CYS A 156 9.60 -5.17 -20.09
C CYS A 156 8.51 -4.48 -19.27
N PHE A 157 8.21 -3.22 -19.58
CA PHE A 157 7.18 -2.48 -18.88
C PHE A 157 5.79 -2.94 -19.29
N ASN A 158 4.90 -3.02 -18.30
CA ASN A 158 3.51 -3.40 -18.49
C ASN A 158 2.70 -2.17 -18.97
N PRO A 159 2.13 -2.18 -20.20
CA PRO A 159 1.31 -1.09 -20.72
C PRO A 159 0.11 -0.74 -19.84
N MET A 160 -0.41 -1.73 -19.10
CA MET A 160 -1.54 -1.52 -18.18
C MET A 160 -1.19 -0.60 -17.01
N TRP A 161 0.11 -0.41 -16.70
CA TRP A 161 0.54 0.53 -15.66
C TRP A 161 0.04 1.95 -15.93
N ALA A 162 0.24 2.42 -17.15
CA ALA A 162 -0.21 3.73 -17.57
C ALA A 162 -1.67 3.70 -18.03
N TYR A 163 -2.03 2.79 -18.94
CA TYR A 163 -3.38 2.70 -19.50
C TYR A 163 -4.47 2.76 -18.41
N ASN A 164 -4.35 1.94 -17.37
CA ASN A 164 -5.38 1.83 -16.32
C ASN A 164 -5.51 3.08 -15.44
N LYS A 165 -4.54 4.00 -15.49
CA LYS A 165 -4.56 5.26 -14.75
C LYS A 165 -5.20 6.39 -15.56
N ILE A 166 -5.32 6.26 -16.88
CA ILE A 166 -5.75 7.36 -17.77
C ILE A 166 -6.78 6.93 -18.83
N ASN A 167 -7.53 5.86 -18.56
CA ASN A 167 -8.55 5.31 -19.47
C ASN A 167 -10.00 5.56 -18.98
N ASP A 168 -10.18 6.43 -18.00
CA ASP A 168 -11.44 6.72 -17.30
C ASP A 168 -12.12 5.49 -16.70
N GLY A 169 -11.35 4.44 -16.40
CA GLY A 169 -11.85 3.16 -15.91
C GLY A 169 -12.58 2.35 -16.96
N LYS A 170 -12.39 2.65 -18.25
CA LYS A 170 -13.06 2.01 -19.38
C LYS A 170 -12.06 1.47 -20.39
N ASN A 171 -12.52 0.53 -21.22
CA ASN A 171 -11.78 0.11 -22.40
C ASN A 171 -12.21 0.98 -23.58
N GLU A 172 -11.75 2.24 -23.63
CA GLU A 172 -12.09 3.21 -24.69
C GLU A 172 -10.86 3.81 -25.39
N GLY A 173 -9.68 3.75 -24.77
CA GLY A 173 -8.42 4.24 -25.34
C GLY A 173 -7.61 5.02 -24.31
N SER A 174 -6.49 5.60 -24.73
CA SER A 174 -5.72 6.55 -23.93
C SER A 174 -4.88 7.48 -24.83
N GLY A 175 -4.58 8.69 -24.34
CA GLY A 175 -3.83 9.69 -25.09
C GLY A 175 -2.31 9.45 -25.14
N LEU A 176 -1.67 9.84 -26.24
CA LEU A 176 -0.20 9.79 -26.39
C LEU A 176 0.52 10.62 -25.32
N ILE A 177 0.13 11.88 -25.17
CA ILE A 177 0.74 12.80 -24.20
C ILE A 177 0.40 12.40 -22.77
N GLY A 178 -0.83 11.95 -22.51
CA GLY A 178 -1.21 11.41 -21.20
C GLY A 178 -0.31 10.25 -20.76
N ASN A 179 0.01 9.31 -21.66
CA ASN A 179 0.94 8.21 -21.36
C ASN A 179 2.37 8.72 -21.09
N LEU A 180 2.92 9.59 -21.93
CA LEU A 180 4.26 10.17 -21.77
C LEU A 180 4.39 10.97 -20.47
N ASN A 181 3.38 11.78 -20.16
CA ASN A 181 3.32 12.60 -18.96
C ASN A 181 3.25 11.73 -17.70
N LEU A 182 2.39 10.72 -17.69
CA LEU A 182 2.28 9.81 -16.55
C LEU A 182 3.62 9.12 -16.24
N ILE A 183 4.36 8.66 -17.26
CA ILE A 183 5.64 7.96 -17.04
C ILE A 183 6.82 8.90 -16.74
N SER A 184 6.76 10.19 -17.10
CA SER A 184 7.78 11.16 -16.63
C SER A 184 7.64 11.44 -15.13
N ARG A 185 6.44 11.28 -14.59
CA ARG A 185 6.09 11.55 -13.20
C ARG A 185 6.16 10.34 -12.30
N LEU A 186 5.61 9.22 -12.75
CA LEU A 186 5.50 7.99 -11.95
C LEU A 186 6.46 6.89 -12.40
N GLY A 187 7.07 7.02 -13.57
CA GLY A 187 7.85 5.97 -14.20
C GLY A 187 6.98 4.81 -14.66
N SER A 188 7.54 3.61 -14.71
CA SER A 188 6.86 2.44 -15.32
C SER A 188 7.11 1.17 -14.54
N ALA A 189 6.04 0.41 -14.24
CA ALA A 189 6.16 -0.90 -13.61
C ALA A 189 6.48 -2.00 -14.63
N THR A 190 7.37 -2.91 -14.28
CA THR A 190 7.72 -4.07 -15.12
C THR A 190 6.66 -5.17 -15.03
N TYR A 191 6.73 -6.17 -15.92
CA TYR A 191 5.92 -7.39 -15.76
C TYR A 191 6.32 -8.24 -14.55
N GLU A 192 7.50 -8.00 -13.96
CA GLU A 192 7.95 -8.66 -12.73
C GLU A 192 7.09 -8.24 -11.53
N THR A 193 6.90 -6.94 -11.34
CA THR A 193 6.11 -6.38 -10.20
C THR A 193 4.63 -6.20 -10.53
N MET A 194 4.29 -6.00 -11.81
CA MET A 194 2.91 -5.93 -12.30
C MET A 194 2.67 -7.00 -13.36
N PRO A 195 2.27 -8.22 -12.98
CA PRO A 195 2.08 -9.32 -13.93
C PRO A 195 1.06 -9.01 -15.05
N PRO A 196 1.17 -9.70 -16.21
CA PRO A 196 0.25 -9.52 -17.32
C PRO A 196 -1.21 -9.70 -16.90
N THR A 197 -2.07 -8.78 -17.31
CA THR A 197 -3.50 -8.80 -16.98
C THR A 197 -4.33 -8.21 -18.10
N ASN A 198 -5.51 -8.80 -18.33
CA ASN A 198 -6.53 -8.21 -19.21
C ASN A 198 -7.50 -7.30 -18.45
N ASN A 199 -7.25 -7.05 -17.16
CA ASN A 199 -8.04 -6.13 -16.36
C ASN A 199 -7.50 -4.71 -16.51
N TYR A 200 -8.27 -3.88 -17.20
CA TYR A 200 -7.93 -2.48 -17.50
C TYR A 200 -8.21 -1.50 -16.34
N THR A 201 -8.37 -2.00 -15.11
CA THR A 201 -8.66 -1.16 -13.93
C THR A 201 -7.68 -1.38 -12.77
N ILE A 202 -6.65 -2.22 -12.94
CA ILE A 202 -5.67 -2.52 -11.87
C ILE A 202 -4.53 -1.49 -11.89
N TRP A 203 -4.23 -0.87 -10.75
CA TRP A 203 -3.19 0.17 -10.63
C TRP A 203 -1.82 -0.33 -10.19
N GLY A 204 -1.65 -1.64 -9.96
CA GLY A 204 -0.44 -2.24 -9.40
C GLY A 204 -0.53 -2.42 -7.88
N ASN A 205 0.32 -3.28 -7.34
CA ASN A 205 0.51 -3.50 -5.90
C ASN A 205 1.63 -2.58 -5.36
N GLU A 206 1.98 -2.73 -4.08
CA GLU A 206 3.04 -1.95 -3.43
C GLU A 206 4.41 -2.10 -4.11
N GLU A 207 4.80 -3.30 -4.54
CA GLU A 207 6.05 -3.54 -5.27
C GLU A 207 6.12 -2.74 -6.56
N ALA A 208 5.03 -2.72 -7.36
CA ALA A 208 4.97 -1.95 -8.60
C ALA A 208 5.07 -0.43 -8.35
N TRP A 209 4.43 0.08 -7.30
CA TRP A 209 4.50 1.49 -6.92
C TRP A 209 5.88 1.91 -6.39
N LEU A 210 6.61 1.01 -5.74
CA LEU A 210 7.97 1.27 -5.28
C LEU A 210 9.01 1.13 -6.42
N GLU A 211 8.77 0.23 -7.37
CA GLU A 211 9.65 0.02 -8.53
C GLU A 211 9.53 1.13 -9.57
N ALA A 212 8.30 1.49 -9.96
CA ALA A 212 8.05 2.35 -11.12
C ALA A 212 8.87 3.66 -11.11
N PRO A 213 9.02 4.38 -9.98
CA PRO A 213 9.88 5.56 -9.86
C PRO A 213 11.31 5.44 -10.40
N GLN A 214 11.93 4.25 -10.39
CA GLN A 214 13.25 4.02 -10.95
C GLN A 214 13.31 4.31 -12.46
N TYR A 215 12.18 4.22 -13.16
CA TYR A 215 12.10 4.25 -14.61
C TYR A 215 11.40 5.50 -15.16
N ARG A 216 11.45 6.61 -14.41
CA ARG A 216 10.99 7.93 -14.88
C ARG A 216 11.79 8.39 -16.09
N ILE A 217 11.10 8.99 -17.05
CA ILE A 217 11.72 9.62 -18.22
C ILE A 217 11.96 11.12 -17.98
N THR A 218 12.96 11.69 -18.64
CA THR A 218 13.29 13.13 -18.50
C THR A 218 12.38 14.04 -19.33
N GLY A 219 11.74 13.50 -20.36
CA GLY A 219 10.94 14.25 -21.32
C GLY A 219 10.91 13.55 -22.68
N TYR A 220 10.46 14.28 -23.69
CA TYR A 220 10.34 13.76 -25.05
C TYR A 220 10.57 14.85 -26.08
N GLU A 221 11.08 14.42 -27.24
CA GLU A 221 11.23 15.25 -28.41
C GLU A 221 10.12 14.95 -29.41
N VAL A 222 9.68 15.99 -30.11
CA VAL A 222 8.71 15.89 -31.19
C VAL A 222 9.34 16.34 -32.51
N SER A 223 8.96 15.69 -33.59
CA SER A 223 9.31 16.13 -34.95
C SER A 223 8.20 15.76 -35.92
N SER A 224 8.29 16.28 -37.13
CA SER A 224 7.39 15.88 -38.21
C SER A 224 7.78 14.50 -38.75
N THR A 225 6.80 13.64 -39.04
CA THR A 225 6.97 12.38 -39.77
C THR A 225 7.52 12.59 -41.19
N ASN A 226 7.47 13.83 -41.69
CA ASN A 226 8.04 14.24 -42.97
C ASN A 226 9.56 14.39 -42.89
N ASN A 227 10.11 14.44 -41.67
CA ASN A 227 11.53 14.63 -41.42
C ASN A 227 12.27 13.29 -41.36
N THR A 228 12.38 12.65 -42.52
CA THR A 228 12.99 11.32 -42.65
C THR A 228 14.41 11.27 -42.08
N ASP A 229 15.20 12.33 -42.24
CA ASP A 229 16.57 12.40 -41.73
C ASP A 229 16.63 12.45 -40.20
N VAL A 230 15.72 13.20 -39.56
CA VAL A 230 15.59 13.22 -38.09
C VAL A 230 15.17 11.85 -37.58
N MET A 231 14.14 11.23 -38.16
CA MET A 231 13.68 9.90 -37.75
C MET A 231 14.79 8.84 -37.90
N LYS A 232 15.53 8.85 -39.02
CA LYS A 232 16.68 7.95 -39.19
C LYS A 232 17.77 8.22 -38.17
N SER A 233 18.05 9.48 -37.86
CA SER A 233 19.05 9.85 -36.87
C SER A 233 18.66 9.36 -35.46
N TRP A 234 17.39 9.55 -35.06
CA TRP A 234 16.83 9.03 -33.81
C TRP A 234 16.94 7.50 -33.71
N LEU A 235 16.58 6.77 -34.78
CA LEU A 235 16.70 5.31 -34.79
C LEU A 235 18.17 4.86 -34.67
N ASN A 236 19.10 5.53 -35.35
CA ASN A 236 20.53 5.23 -35.25
C ASN A 236 21.13 5.54 -33.86
N GLU A 237 20.50 6.42 -33.08
CA GLU A 237 20.84 6.65 -31.66
C GLU A 237 20.28 5.57 -30.74
N GLY A 238 19.46 4.65 -31.25
CA GLY A 238 18.80 3.63 -30.44
C GLY A 238 17.53 4.15 -29.77
N SER A 239 16.82 5.11 -30.38
CA SER A 239 15.48 5.51 -29.94
C SER A 239 14.41 4.79 -30.75
N VAL A 240 13.34 4.33 -30.08
CA VAL A 240 12.09 3.94 -30.75
C VAL A 240 11.27 5.19 -30.98
N ILE A 241 10.67 5.32 -32.16
CA ILE A 241 9.82 6.48 -32.50
C ILE A 241 8.36 6.08 -32.40
N ILE A 242 7.56 6.88 -31.70
CA ILE A 242 6.12 6.69 -31.58
C ILE A 242 5.42 7.50 -32.67
N ILE A 243 4.49 6.87 -33.38
CA ILE A 243 3.63 7.51 -34.38
C ILE A 243 2.16 7.17 -34.08
N ALA A 244 1.24 7.97 -34.62
CA ALA A 244 -0.17 7.64 -34.71
C ALA A 244 -0.61 7.61 -36.18
N MET A 245 -1.47 6.66 -36.51
CA MET A 245 -2.08 6.53 -37.84
C MET A 245 -3.50 6.00 -37.75
N HIS A 246 -4.19 5.98 -38.89
CA HIS A 246 -5.49 5.33 -39.01
C HIS A 246 -5.30 3.80 -39.09
N GLY A 247 -5.71 3.06 -38.06
CA GLY A 247 -5.42 1.64 -37.96
C GLY A 247 -6.02 0.77 -39.08
N GLU A 248 -7.10 1.22 -39.72
CA GLU A 248 -7.74 0.48 -40.83
C GLU A 248 -6.88 0.45 -42.10
N ASP A 249 -6.01 1.45 -42.30
CA ASP A 249 -5.10 1.52 -43.46
C ASP A 249 -4.10 0.34 -43.47
N ILE A 250 -3.90 -0.33 -42.33
CA ILE A 250 -3.03 -1.50 -42.23
C ILE A 250 -3.67 -2.72 -42.92
N TYR A 251 -4.97 -2.70 -43.23
CA TYR A 251 -5.65 -3.78 -43.96
C TYR A 251 -5.74 -3.54 -45.48
N THR A 252 -5.26 -2.39 -45.95
CA THR A 252 -5.31 -2.04 -47.38
C THR A 252 -4.04 -2.45 -48.14
N PHE A 253 -2.93 -2.73 -47.45
CA PHE A 253 -1.69 -3.14 -48.12
C PHE A 253 -1.75 -4.58 -48.67
N ASP A 254 -1.17 -4.78 -49.85
CA ASP A 254 -1.06 -6.09 -50.50
C ASP A 254 -0.11 -7.05 -49.74
N ASN A 255 -0.07 -8.33 -50.14
CA ASN A 255 0.68 -9.45 -49.52
C ASN A 255 2.18 -9.21 -49.20
N ASN A 256 2.77 -8.07 -49.59
CA ASN A 256 4.17 -7.73 -49.36
C ASN A 256 4.44 -7.10 -47.97
N SER A 257 3.41 -6.81 -47.16
CA SER A 257 3.55 -6.08 -45.88
C SER A 257 4.20 -4.70 -46.03
N ILE A 258 3.98 -4.03 -47.16
CA ILE A 258 4.47 -2.67 -47.42
C ILE A 258 3.25 -1.77 -47.62
N LEU A 259 3.11 -0.75 -46.78
CA LEU A 259 2.12 0.29 -46.89
C LEU A 259 2.72 1.49 -47.64
N SER A 260 2.20 1.78 -48.83
CA SER A 260 2.55 2.97 -49.60
C SER A 260 1.57 4.11 -49.32
N ASP A 261 1.86 5.32 -49.84
CA ASP A 261 0.92 6.46 -49.75
C ASP A 261 -0.38 6.20 -50.50
N PHE A 262 -0.35 5.33 -51.52
CA PHE A 262 -1.53 4.98 -52.31
C PHE A 262 -2.56 4.17 -51.49
N ASP A 263 -2.08 3.43 -50.49
CA ASP A 263 -2.90 2.55 -49.65
C ASP A 263 -3.64 3.31 -48.51
N GLN A 264 -3.23 4.55 -48.21
CA GLN A 264 -3.77 5.30 -47.08
C GLN A 264 -5.12 5.94 -47.38
N SER A 265 -6.02 5.91 -46.39
CA SER A 265 -7.27 6.66 -46.45
C SER A 265 -7.10 8.12 -46.01
N HIS A 266 -6.00 8.44 -45.29
CA HIS A 266 -5.75 9.71 -44.60
C HIS A 266 -6.87 10.12 -43.64
N ASN A 267 -7.58 9.14 -43.07
CA ASN A 267 -8.57 9.37 -42.02
C ASN A 267 -7.89 9.74 -40.69
N VAL A 268 -8.72 10.18 -39.73
CA VAL A 268 -8.28 10.50 -38.38
C VAL A 268 -7.53 9.32 -37.75
N SER A 269 -6.37 9.62 -37.19
CA SER A 269 -5.52 8.62 -36.53
C SER A 269 -6.17 8.13 -35.23
N ASN A 270 -6.12 6.83 -34.98
CA ASN A 270 -6.70 6.16 -33.82
C ASN A 270 -5.86 4.99 -33.29
N HIS A 271 -4.70 4.72 -33.91
CA HIS A 271 -3.79 3.64 -33.57
C HIS A 271 -2.37 4.15 -33.41
N ALA A 272 -1.71 3.75 -32.32
CA ALA A 272 -0.33 4.13 -32.04
C ALA A 272 0.62 2.93 -32.20
N GLN A 273 1.79 3.18 -32.80
CA GLN A 273 2.74 2.13 -33.15
C GLN A 273 4.18 2.60 -32.98
N ALA A 274 5.11 1.64 -33.01
CA ALA A 274 6.53 1.87 -32.82
C ALA A 274 7.28 1.75 -34.16
N VAL A 275 7.93 2.82 -34.61
CA VAL A 275 8.92 2.74 -35.69
C VAL A 275 10.24 2.28 -35.08
N ILE A 276 10.80 1.21 -35.66
CA ILE A 276 11.91 0.45 -35.07
C ILE A 276 13.07 0.24 -36.05
N GLY A 277 13.04 0.90 -37.19
CA GLY A 277 14.05 0.69 -38.22
C GLY A 277 13.66 1.31 -39.55
N TYR A 278 14.52 1.08 -40.53
CA TYR A 278 14.30 1.55 -41.89
C TYR A 278 15.13 0.72 -42.88
N ASP A 279 14.70 0.73 -44.15
CA ASP A 279 15.40 0.10 -45.28
C ASP A 279 15.23 0.99 -46.52
N ASP A 280 16.33 1.58 -46.99
CA ASP A 280 16.36 2.47 -48.17
C ASP A 280 16.10 1.72 -49.49
N SER A 281 16.24 0.39 -49.49
CA SER A 281 16.14 -0.44 -50.70
C SER A 281 14.71 -0.88 -51.02
N ILE A 282 13.78 -0.74 -50.08
CA ILE A 282 12.37 -1.08 -50.28
C ILE A 282 11.75 -0.11 -51.28
N SER A 283 10.96 -0.64 -52.22
CA SER A 283 10.22 0.17 -53.16
C SER A 283 8.88 -0.48 -53.47
N GLU A 284 7.83 0.34 -53.41
CA GLU A 284 6.44 -0.02 -53.69
C GLU A 284 5.78 1.24 -54.30
N ASP A 285 4.89 1.08 -55.29
CA ASP A 285 4.14 2.19 -55.91
C ASP A 285 4.95 3.42 -56.40
N ASN A 286 6.20 3.21 -56.85
CA ASN A 286 7.17 4.26 -57.25
C ASN A 286 7.68 5.12 -56.08
N GLU A 287 7.55 4.62 -54.86
CA GLU A 287 8.12 5.18 -53.65
C GLU A 287 9.38 4.39 -53.31
N THR A 288 10.38 5.03 -52.72
CA THR A 288 11.67 4.40 -52.42
C THR A 288 12.07 4.70 -50.98
N GLY A 289 12.49 3.66 -50.29
CA GLY A 289 12.79 3.64 -48.88
C GLY A 289 11.54 3.50 -48.02
N ALA A 290 11.67 2.75 -46.94
CA ALA A 290 10.60 2.53 -45.98
C ALA A 290 11.10 2.48 -44.54
N PHE A 291 10.24 2.89 -43.61
CA PHE A 291 10.39 2.63 -42.18
C PHE A 291 9.83 1.26 -41.84
N LYS A 292 10.47 0.56 -40.90
CA LYS A 292 9.93 -0.66 -40.30
C LYS A 292 9.10 -0.28 -39.08
N VAL A 293 7.85 -0.69 -39.06
CA VAL A 293 6.88 -0.38 -38.00
C VAL A 293 6.46 -1.66 -37.30
N MET A 294 6.59 -1.67 -35.98
CA MET A 294 6.20 -2.76 -35.09
C MET A 294 4.81 -2.46 -34.51
N ASN A 295 3.93 -3.45 -34.60
CA ASN A 295 2.57 -3.38 -34.06
C ASN A 295 2.46 -4.06 -32.68
N SER A 296 1.29 -3.97 -32.05
CA SER A 296 0.98 -4.57 -30.75
C SER A 296 -0.14 -5.62 -30.84
N TRP A 297 -0.18 -6.39 -31.93
CA TRP A 297 -1.20 -7.41 -32.20
C TRP A 297 -0.65 -8.85 -32.22
N GLY A 298 0.50 -9.06 -31.58
CA GLY A 298 1.12 -10.37 -31.41
C GLY A 298 2.07 -10.77 -32.54
N ALA A 299 2.97 -11.71 -32.22
CA ALA A 299 4.07 -12.11 -33.10
C ALA A 299 3.62 -12.80 -34.41
N ASN A 300 2.42 -13.40 -34.43
CA ASN A 300 1.88 -14.08 -35.61
C ASN A 300 1.17 -13.14 -36.58
N TRP A 301 0.94 -11.89 -36.17
CA TRP A 301 0.33 -10.88 -37.01
C TRP A 301 1.33 -10.37 -38.06
N SER A 302 0.80 -9.77 -39.13
CA SER A 302 1.42 -9.39 -40.41
C SER A 302 1.51 -10.51 -41.45
N PRO A 303 1.48 -10.19 -42.77
CA PRO A 303 1.66 -11.20 -43.82
C PRO A 303 3.00 -11.96 -43.73
N ASN A 304 4.03 -11.36 -43.12
CA ASN A 304 5.32 -11.99 -42.87
C ASN A 304 5.39 -12.76 -41.53
N GLY A 305 4.38 -12.64 -40.67
CA GLY A 305 4.30 -13.34 -39.38
C GLY A 305 5.40 -12.92 -38.41
N ASP A 306 5.75 -11.64 -38.39
CA ASP A 306 6.78 -11.08 -37.51
C ASP A 306 6.31 -9.86 -36.69
N GLY A 307 5.00 -9.60 -36.67
CA GLY A 307 4.40 -8.50 -35.92
C GLY A 307 4.65 -7.11 -36.51
N SER A 308 5.35 -7.04 -37.64
CA SER A 308 5.79 -5.79 -38.25
C SER A 308 5.41 -5.68 -39.72
N TYR A 309 5.48 -4.46 -40.24
CA TYR A 309 5.30 -4.14 -41.64
C TYR A 309 6.24 -2.97 -42.00
N TYR A 310 6.34 -2.68 -43.29
CA TYR A 310 7.08 -1.54 -43.78
C TYR A 310 6.11 -0.45 -44.23
N MET A 311 6.45 0.81 -43.98
CA MET A 311 5.71 1.97 -44.46
C MET A 311 6.68 2.84 -45.25
N THR A 312 6.37 3.16 -46.51
CA THR A 312 7.29 3.96 -47.34
C THR A 312 7.54 5.34 -46.70
N TYR A 313 8.68 5.98 -47.01
CA TYR A 313 8.94 7.33 -46.48
C TYR A 313 7.89 8.35 -46.90
N LYS A 314 7.33 8.19 -48.09
CA LYS A 314 6.26 9.06 -48.60
C LYS A 314 4.94 8.82 -47.86
N ALA A 315 4.57 7.58 -47.61
CA ALA A 315 3.44 7.22 -46.76
C ALA A 315 3.57 7.83 -45.35
N MET A 316 4.75 7.67 -44.72
CA MET A 316 5.02 8.23 -43.38
C MET A 316 4.89 9.77 -43.36
N ALA A 317 5.39 10.45 -44.40
CA ALA A 317 5.32 11.90 -44.54
C ALA A 317 3.90 12.44 -44.86
N ASN A 318 2.94 11.57 -45.16
CA ASN A 318 1.58 11.95 -45.54
C ASN A 318 0.52 11.41 -44.59
N LEU A 319 0.92 10.91 -43.41
CA LEU A 319 -0.01 10.54 -42.35
C LEU A 319 -0.94 11.71 -42.02
N ASN A 320 -2.19 11.41 -41.65
CA ASN A 320 -3.14 12.43 -41.21
C ASN A 320 -2.63 13.19 -39.99
N TYR A 321 -1.97 12.49 -39.06
CA TYR A 321 -1.26 13.07 -37.93
C TYR A 321 0.25 12.98 -38.19
N THR A 322 0.87 14.12 -38.50
CA THR A 322 2.28 14.16 -38.95
C THR A 322 3.27 14.38 -37.80
N THR A 323 2.86 14.25 -36.55
CA THR A 323 3.76 14.40 -35.40
C THR A 323 4.24 13.03 -34.93
N CYS A 324 5.55 12.89 -34.73
CA CYS A 324 6.17 11.73 -34.13
C CYS A 324 6.97 12.10 -32.89
N TYR A 325 7.16 11.14 -32.00
CA TYR A 325 7.75 11.34 -30.67
C TYR A 325 8.91 10.39 -30.43
N ARG A 326 9.91 10.85 -29.68
CA ARG A 326 10.87 9.95 -29.00
C ARG A 326 11.05 10.35 -27.55
N ILE A 327 11.28 9.37 -26.68
CA ILE A 327 11.71 9.63 -25.30
C ILE A 327 13.17 10.09 -25.32
N THR A 328 13.51 11.17 -24.60
CA THR A 328 14.86 11.76 -24.62
C THR A 328 15.85 11.05 -23.71
N GLY A 329 15.37 10.48 -22.59
CA GLY A 329 16.22 9.83 -21.60
C GLY A 329 15.47 9.41 -20.35
N ALA A 330 16.21 8.87 -19.40
CA ALA A 330 15.74 8.48 -18.07
C ALA A 330 16.28 9.44 -17.01
N VAL A 331 15.50 9.71 -15.96
CA VAL A 331 15.97 10.50 -14.81
C VAL A 331 17.14 9.78 -14.13
N TYR A 332 17.00 8.47 -13.97
CA TYR A 332 18.02 7.57 -13.46
C TYR A 332 18.62 6.80 -14.64
N ASN A 333 19.74 7.29 -15.16
CA ASN A 333 20.31 6.88 -16.45
C ASN A 333 21.60 6.05 -16.34
N ASP A 334 21.97 5.62 -15.14
CA ASP A 334 23.00 4.61 -14.89
C ASP A 334 22.57 3.64 -13.78
N SER A 335 23.34 2.56 -13.60
CA SER A 335 23.01 1.52 -12.62
C SER A 335 23.11 1.96 -11.16
N ASP A 336 23.79 3.06 -10.88
CA ASP A 336 24.04 3.55 -9.53
C ASP A 336 23.04 4.65 -9.15
N SER A 337 22.43 5.30 -10.14
CA SER A 337 21.36 6.29 -9.98
C SER A 337 20.03 5.64 -9.62
N HIS A 338 19.40 6.09 -8.54
CA HIS A 338 18.10 5.61 -8.08
C HIS A 338 17.36 6.71 -7.30
N PRO A 339 16.02 6.64 -7.18
CA PRO A 339 15.27 7.52 -6.30
C PRO A 339 15.70 7.34 -4.84
N GLU A 340 15.77 8.45 -4.11
CA GLU A 340 16.31 8.50 -2.74
C GLU A 340 15.27 8.99 -1.73
N LEU A 341 14.22 9.67 -2.18
CA LEU A 341 13.15 10.19 -1.34
C LEU A 341 11.80 9.91 -1.99
N PHE A 342 10.96 9.13 -1.31
CA PHE A 342 9.61 8.79 -1.76
C PHE A 342 8.57 9.41 -0.84
N GLY A 343 7.51 9.96 -1.40
CA GLY A 343 6.26 10.18 -0.68
C GLY A 343 5.38 8.95 -0.80
N VAL A 344 4.81 8.47 0.30
CA VAL A 344 4.01 7.24 0.32
C VAL A 344 2.66 7.42 0.99
N LEU A 345 1.69 6.66 0.52
CA LEU A 345 0.31 6.68 0.97
C LEU A 345 -0.24 5.25 1.00
N ARG A 346 -0.84 4.84 2.12
CA ARG A 346 -1.65 3.62 2.22
C ARG A 346 -3.09 3.98 2.53
N PHE A 347 -4.01 3.34 1.84
CA PHE A 347 -5.42 3.47 2.10
C PHE A 347 -5.88 2.43 3.13
N ASP A 348 -6.91 2.77 3.89
CA ASP A 348 -7.63 1.79 4.71
C ASP A 348 -8.28 0.75 3.79
N PRO A 349 -8.02 -0.56 3.97
CA PRO A 349 -8.50 -1.59 3.06
C PRO A 349 -10.02 -1.64 2.87
N GLU A 350 -10.78 -1.22 3.88
CA GLU A 350 -12.25 -1.27 3.90
C GLU A 350 -12.89 0.03 3.40
N ASN A 351 -12.13 1.12 3.29
CA ASN A 351 -12.63 2.47 3.00
C ASN A 351 -11.83 3.17 1.91
N LYS A 352 -11.58 2.47 0.81
CA LYS A 352 -10.89 3.01 -0.38
C LYS A 352 -11.90 3.73 -1.28
N GLY A 353 -11.66 5.02 -1.53
CA GLY A 353 -12.44 5.80 -2.49
C GLY A 353 -12.07 5.44 -3.93
N THR A 354 -12.29 6.37 -4.86
CA THR A 354 -12.29 6.09 -6.30
C THR A 354 -11.12 6.73 -7.05
N LYS A 355 -10.67 6.08 -8.13
CA LYS A 355 -9.50 6.46 -8.97
C LYS A 355 -9.68 7.74 -9.80
N ASP A 356 -10.87 8.30 -9.85
CA ASP A 356 -11.18 9.63 -10.39
C ASP A 356 -10.73 10.76 -9.42
N GLN A 357 -10.40 10.43 -8.17
CA GLN A 357 -9.70 11.31 -7.25
C GLN A 357 -8.24 11.46 -7.65
N ASN A 358 -7.82 12.70 -7.87
CA ASN A 358 -6.42 13.05 -8.08
C ASN A 358 -5.69 13.15 -6.74
N ILE A 359 -4.40 12.80 -6.75
CA ILE A 359 -3.53 12.81 -5.58
C ILE A 359 -2.24 13.56 -5.93
N THR A 360 -1.88 14.51 -5.07
CA THR A 360 -0.63 15.28 -5.17
C THR A 360 0.21 15.04 -3.92
N LEU A 361 1.46 14.63 -4.06
CA LEU A 361 2.41 14.52 -2.95
C LEU A 361 3.52 15.55 -3.13
N GLY A 362 4.00 16.17 -2.05
CA GLY A 362 5.05 17.19 -2.18
C GLY A 362 5.83 17.47 -0.90
N ILE A 363 6.87 18.28 -1.08
CA ILE A 363 7.78 18.75 -0.04
C ILE A 363 7.51 20.23 0.26
N GLY A 364 7.57 20.58 1.54
CA GLY A 364 7.32 21.94 2.02
C GLY A 364 6.09 22.02 2.93
N ASN A 365 5.74 23.24 3.32
CA ASN A 365 4.64 23.52 4.24
C ASN A 365 3.58 24.43 3.60
N GLU A 366 2.48 24.68 4.31
CA GLU A 366 1.35 25.50 3.85
C GLU A 366 1.75 26.87 3.29
N SER A 367 2.80 27.48 3.84
CA SER A 367 3.26 28.82 3.44
C SER A 367 4.35 28.79 2.37
N ASN A 368 5.00 27.64 2.15
CA ASN A 368 6.12 27.50 1.25
C ASN A 368 6.24 26.05 0.76
N ILE A 369 5.54 25.74 -0.33
CA ILE A 369 5.67 24.48 -1.05
C ILE A 369 6.97 24.54 -1.87
N SER A 370 7.87 23.60 -1.61
CA SER A 370 9.14 23.46 -2.35
C SER A 370 8.90 22.86 -3.74
N GLY A 371 8.00 21.89 -3.82
CA GLY A 371 7.47 21.33 -5.05
C GLY A 371 6.72 20.03 -4.80
N PHE A 372 6.16 19.45 -5.85
CA PHE A 372 5.20 18.36 -5.75
C PHE A 372 5.08 17.57 -7.04
N VAL A 373 4.54 16.36 -6.92
CA VAL A 373 4.07 15.53 -8.03
C VAL A 373 2.58 15.27 -7.83
N ASP A 374 1.83 15.71 -8.80
CA ASP A 374 0.40 15.46 -9.02
C ASP A 374 0.21 14.33 -10.05
N ILE A 375 -0.55 13.29 -9.75
CA ILE A 375 -0.66 12.10 -10.63
C ILE A 375 -1.21 12.44 -12.03
N TYR A 376 -2.14 13.39 -12.14
CA TYR A 376 -2.83 13.72 -13.39
C TYR A 376 -2.53 15.12 -13.93
N GLU A 377 -1.48 15.79 -13.45
CA GLU A 377 -1.16 17.15 -13.90
C GLU A 377 -1.03 17.21 -15.42
N GLY A 378 -1.92 17.95 -16.08
CA GLY A 378 -1.91 18.07 -17.54
C GLY A 378 -2.47 16.88 -18.30
N ILE A 379 -3.18 15.97 -17.62
CA ILE A 379 -3.87 14.81 -18.21
C ILE A 379 -5.37 15.01 -18.07
N ASN A 380 -6.11 14.92 -19.18
CA ASN A 380 -7.56 15.16 -19.19
C ASN A 380 -8.40 13.94 -18.79
N HIS A 381 -7.76 12.78 -18.62
CA HIS A 381 -8.36 11.50 -18.25
C HIS A 381 -7.83 11.00 -16.90
N ASN A 382 -8.58 10.09 -16.26
CA ASN A 382 -8.23 9.50 -14.96
C ASN A 382 -8.47 7.98 -14.94
N GLY A 383 -8.41 7.33 -13.78
CA GLY A 383 -8.62 5.87 -13.66
C GLY A 383 -10.08 5.45 -13.44
N GLY A 384 -11.03 6.38 -13.52
CA GLY A 384 -12.46 6.17 -13.36
C GLY A 384 -12.92 5.87 -11.93
N ASN A 385 -14.17 5.42 -11.79
CA ASN A 385 -14.80 5.26 -10.47
C ASN A 385 -14.47 3.92 -9.79
N GLY A 386 -13.42 3.23 -10.22
CA GLY A 386 -12.95 2.02 -9.57
C GLY A 386 -12.24 2.34 -8.25
N SER A 387 -12.21 1.39 -7.31
CA SER A 387 -11.56 1.57 -6.01
C SER A 387 -10.05 1.83 -6.13
N MET A 388 -9.50 2.75 -5.34
CA MET A 388 -8.06 3.05 -5.23
C MET A 388 -7.21 1.78 -4.92
N PRO A 389 -5.91 1.76 -5.29
CA PRO A 389 -5.00 0.71 -4.83
C PRO A 389 -4.79 0.80 -3.31
N ASP A 390 -4.22 -0.23 -2.70
CA ASP A 390 -3.94 -0.22 -1.25
C ASP A 390 -2.79 0.74 -0.91
N PHE A 391 -1.85 0.93 -1.84
CA PHE A 391 -0.63 1.69 -1.63
C PHE A 391 -0.26 2.50 -2.87
N ILE A 392 0.32 3.68 -2.65
CA ILE A 392 0.88 4.58 -3.67
C ILE A 392 2.23 5.08 -3.17
N ALA A 393 3.22 5.11 -4.05
CA ALA A 393 4.51 5.74 -3.81
C ALA A 393 4.88 6.65 -4.98
N ILE A 394 5.45 7.81 -4.68
CA ILE A 394 5.85 8.80 -5.67
C ILE A 394 7.27 9.28 -5.38
N ASP A 395 8.07 9.41 -6.43
CA ASP A 395 9.41 9.99 -6.37
C ASP A 395 9.36 11.49 -6.02
N LEU A 396 9.97 11.87 -4.90
CA LEU A 396 10.15 13.26 -4.47
C LEU A 396 11.63 13.64 -4.40
N THR A 397 12.52 12.85 -5.02
CA THR A 397 13.98 13.04 -4.99
C THR A 397 14.40 14.41 -5.52
N ASP A 398 13.65 14.96 -6.48
CA ASP A 398 13.89 16.29 -7.05
C ASP A 398 13.89 17.41 -5.99
N TRP A 399 13.20 17.20 -4.85
CA TRP A 399 13.16 18.13 -3.71
C TRP A 399 13.83 17.58 -2.44
N LYS A 400 14.67 16.56 -2.56
CA LYS A 400 15.41 15.98 -1.42
C LYS A 400 16.28 17.01 -0.72
N SER A 401 16.93 17.90 -1.47
CA SER A 401 17.81 18.93 -0.90
C SER A 401 17.03 19.91 -0.03
N GLU A 402 15.85 20.32 -0.46
CA GLU A 402 14.95 21.20 0.28
C GLU A 402 14.46 20.50 1.56
N PHE A 403 14.05 19.24 1.44
CA PHE A 403 13.65 18.42 2.57
C PHE A 403 14.79 18.29 3.60
N GLU A 404 15.99 17.89 3.18
CA GLU A 404 17.15 17.69 4.07
C GLU A 404 17.65 19.01 4.66
N ASN A 405 17.62 20.11 3.91
CA ASN A 405 17.97 21.42 4.43
C ASN A 405 17.00 21.87 5.51
N SER A 406 15.70 21.66 5.32
CA SER A 406 14.72 21.90 6.37
C SER A 406 15.06 21.06 7.60
N LEU A 407 15.18 19.74 7.42
CA LEU A 407 15.45 18.78 8.49
C LEU A 407 16.73 19.10 9.29
N ASN A 408 17.82 19.45 8.60
CA ASN A 408 19.11 19.70 9.24
C ASN A 408 19.17 21.06 9.96
N ASN A 409 18.44 22.07 9.48
CA ASN A 409 18.49 23.41 10.08
C ASN A 409 17.44 23.61 11.18
N THR A 410 16.28 22.96 11.08
CA THR A 410 15.16 23.17 12.00
C THR A 410 14.88 21.97 12.89
N GLY A 411 15.46 20.80 12.60
CA GLY A 411 15.04 19.51 13.17
C GLY A 411 13.89 18.87 12.38
N LYS A 412 13.27 19.61 11.44
CA LYS A 412 11.98 19.26 10.80
C LYS A 412 12.04 19.21 9.28
N GLY A 413 11.56 18.14 8.67
CA GLY A 413 11.36 18.03 7.22
C GLY A 413 9.87 18.02 6.84
N TYR A 414 9.34 19.04 6.18
CA TYR A 414 7.90 19.11 5.88
C TYR A 414 7.52 18.40 4.57
N TYR A 415 6.40 17.69 4.60
CA TYR A 415 5.82 17.00 3.44
C TYR A 415 4.30 17.04 3.50
N PHE A 416 3.64 16.87 2.35
CA PHE A 416 2.18 16.92 2.28
C PHE A 416 1.59 16.01 1.21
N VAL A 417 0.32 15.69 1.40
CA VAL A 417 -0.53 15.10 0.36
C VAL A 417 -1.79 15.94 0.21
N ASN A 418 -2.21 16.16 -1.02
CA ASN A 418 -3.45 16.82 -1.39
C ASN A 418 -4.32 15.88 -2.22
N PHE A 419 -5.63 15.95 -2.01
CA PHE A 419 -6.62 15.17 -2.75
C PHE A 419 -7.62 16.09 -3.43
N SER A 420 -7.90 15.82 -4.71
CA SER A 420 -9.07 16.40 -5.35
C SER A 420 -10.36 15.70 -4.89
N ASN A 421 -11.49 16.16 -5.40
CA ASN A 421 -12.76 15.47 -5.20
C ASN A 421 -12.77 14.18 -6.01
N GLY A 422 -13.13 13.06 -5.36
CA GLY A 422 -13.49 11.81 -6.02
C GLY A 422 -14.99 11.54 -5.93
N THR A 423 -15.47 10.54 -6.69
CA THR A 423 -16.83 10.03 -6.54
C THR A 423 -17.09 9.52 -5.12
N GLU A 424 -16.13 8.81 -4.51
CA GLU A 424 -16.20 8.35 -3.12
C GLU A 424 -15.01 8.86 -2.28
N THR A 425 -15.25 9.05 -0.99
CA THR A 425 -14.22 9.47 -0.03
C THR A 425 -13.31 8.30 0.30
N SER A 426 -12.00 8.51 0.26
CA SER A 426 -11.03 7.53 0.77
C SER A 426 -10.71 7.78 2.25
N ILE A 427 -10.36 6.73 2.99
CA ILE A 427 -9.63 6.83 4.26
C ILE A 427 -8.18 6.44 4.00
N ILE A 428 -7.26 7.31 4.39
CA ILE A 428 -5.83 7.05 4.39
C ILE A 428 -5.49 6.43 5.73
N SER A 429 -4.92 5.23 5.78
CA SER A 429 -4.41 4.63 7.04
C SER A 429 -3.00 5.12 7.36
N GLU A 430 -2.21 5.38 6.32
CA GLU A 430 -0.79 5.71 6.41
C GLU A 430 -0.40 6.77 5.37
N PHE A 431 0.38 7.76 5.78
CA PHE A 431 0.96 8.77 4.89
C PHE A 431 2.30 9.20 5.47
N GLY A 432 3.34 9.22 4.64
CA GLY A 432 4.71 9.41 5.10
C GLY A 432 5.71 9.65 3.97
N ILE A 433 6.98 9.58 4.34
CA ILE A 433 8.11 9.57 3.41
C ILE A 433 8.98 8.35 3.68
N ILE A 434 9.65 7.83 2.63
CA ILE A 434 10.71 6.83 2.74
C ILE A 434 11.99 7.46 2.22
N LYS A 435 13.06 7.40 3.01
CA LYS A 435 14.39 7.84 2.62
C LYS A 435 15.32 6.64 2.46
N TYR A 436 15.91 6.48 1.28
CA TYR A 436 16.93 5.47 1.05
C TYR A 436 18.32 6.10 1.25
N SER A 437 19.11 5.56 2.18
CA SER A 437 20.50 5.99 2.41
C SER A 437 21.50 5.18 1.55
N SER A 438 21.13 3.93 1.25
CA SER A 438 21.69 3.03 0.24
C SER A 438 20.71 1.89 0.05
N TYR A 439 20.34 1.53 -1.18
CA TYR A 439 19.52 0.35 -1.48
C TYR A 439 20.25 -0.90 -0.92
N PRO A 440 19.78 -1.68 0.10
CA PRO A 440 18.45 -1.84 0.71
C PRO A 440 18.40 -1.63 2.25
N ASP A 441 19.02 -0.58 2.79
CA ASP A 441 18.88 -0.21 4.21
C ASP A 441 17.75 0.83 4.34
N VAL A 442 16.52 0.31 4.50
CA VAL A 442 15.31 1.09 4.72
C VAL A 442 15.29 1.57 6.18
N GLU A 443 15.39 2.89 6.42
CA GLU A 443 14.90 3.45 7.68
C GLU A 443 13.38 3.56 7.56
N GLU A 444 12.69 2.62 8.20
CA GLU A 444 11.25 2.40 8.06
C GLU A 444 10.44 3.53 8.73
N ILE A 445 9.60 4.15 7.92
CA ILE A 445 8.22 4.58 8.15
C ILE A 445 7.84 5.16 9.52
N ASN A 446 7.30 6.38 9.46
CA ASN A 446 6.47 6.96 10.51
C ASN A 446 5.02 7.00 10.07
N THR A 447 4.29 5.95 10.43
CA THR A 447 2.88 5.80 10.08
C THR A 447 2.02 5.81 11.31
N LEU A 448 1.02 6.68 11.31
CA LEU A 448 -0.35 6.36 11.67
C LEU A 448 -1.23 7.61 11.51
N ASN A 449 -2.44 7.42 11.00
CA ASN A 449 -3.72 8.04 11.39
C ASN A 449 -4.70 7.90 10.22
N SER A 450 -5.92 7.47 10.51
CA SER A 450 -7.02 7.39 9.54
C SER A 450 -7.57 8.78 9.20
N TYR A 451 -7.41 9.26 7.97
CA TYR A 451 -7.98 10.53 7.53
C TYR A 451 -8.95 10.34 6.36
N ASN A 452 -10.18 10.85 6.51
CA ASN A 452 -11.13 10.97 5.40
C ASN A 452 -10.63 12.03 4.41
N CYS A 453 -10.38 11.65 3.15
CA CYS A 453 -9.95 12.56 2.10
C CYS A 453 -10.91 12.54 0.92
N ASN A 454 -11.69 13.62 0.80
CA ASN A 454 -12.42 13.96 -0.43
C ASN A 454 -12.14 15.40 -0.89
N LYS A 455 -11.44 16.18 -0.05
CA LYS A 455 -10.87 17.50 -0.35
C LYS A 455 -10.03 17.95 0.83
N SER A 456 -8.78 17.53 0.89
CA SER A 456 -7.95 17.79 2.06
C SER A 456 -6.49 17.84 1.69
N VAL A 457 -5.78 18.80 2.28
CA VAL A 457 -4.33 18.80 2.32
C VAL A 457 -3.93 18.34 3.71
N VAL A 458 -3.12 17.29 3.79
CA VAL A 458 -2.55 16.79 5.03
C VAL A 458 -1.07 17.14 5.03
N PHE A 459 -0.67 18.07 5.88
CA PHE A 459 0.73 18.39 6.13
C PHE A 459 1.23 17.57 7.31
N LYS A 460 2.40 16.95 7.14
CA LYS A 460 3.13 16.27 8.21
C LYS A 460 4.60 16.68 8.16
N PHE A 461 5.34 16.36 9.21
CA PHE A 461 6.77 16.60 9.20
C PHE A 461 7.58 15.44 9.77
N TYR A 462 8.79 15.38 9.24
CA TYR A 462 10.00 14.65 9.60
C TYR A 462 10.68 15.14 10.87
N SER A 463 10.60 14.51 12.04
CA SER A 463 11.35 14.86 13.26
C SER A 463 12.48 13.84 13.51
N LYS A 464 13.63 14.32 14.03
CA LYS A 464 14.75 13.45 14.50
C LYS A 464 14.73 13.20 16.00
N THR A 465 13.86 13.88 16.74
CA THR A 465 13.87 13.86 18.20
C THR A 465 12.67 13.09 18.70
N ALA A 466 12.89 12.18 19.65
CA ALA A 466 11.78 11.56 20.35
C ALA A 466 11.10 12.54 21.31
N PRO A 467 9.79 12.38 21.53
CA PRO A 467 9.08 13.10 22.58
C PRO A 467 9.68 12.75 23.95
N GLU A 468 9.46 13.59 24.94
CA GLU A 468 9.91 13.36 26.31
C GLU A 468 8.71 13.16 27.23
N ILE A 469 8.70 12.08 28.01
CA ILE A 469 7.70 11.91 29.08
C ILE A 469 8.16 12.70 30.30
N VAL A 470 7.55 13.87 30.50
CA VAL A 470 7.94 14.82 31.55
C VAL A 470 7.33 14.46 32.90
N ASN A 471 6.07 14.04 32.93
CA ASN A 471 5.39 13.65 34.17
C ASN A 471 4.38 12.55 33.90
N SER A 472 4.33 11.54 34.75
CA SER A 472 3.34 10.47 34.59
C SER A 472 3.00 9.84 35.92
N SER A 473 1.76 9.40 36.09
CA SER A 473 1.28 8.83 37.34
C SER A 473 0.24 7.76 37.12
N VAL A 474 0.25 6.77 38.01
CA VAL A 474 -0.82 5.78 38.17
C VAL A 474 -1.45 6.01 39.53
N THR A 475 -2.76 6.23 39.57
CA THR A 475 -3.53 6.38 40.80
C THR A 475 -4.57 5.28 40.88
N VAL A 476 -4.52 4.48 41.95
CA VAL A 476 -5.52 3.45 42.21
C VAL A 476 -6.64 4.04 43.07
N THR A 477 -7.85 4.03 42.54
CA THR A 477 -9.07 4.44 43.25
C THR A 477 -9.82 3.22 43.78
N ASP A 478 -11.04 3.42 44.29
CA ASP A 478 -11.88 2.33 44.79
C ASP A 478 -12.20 1.32 43.69
N ASN A 479 -12.56 1.81 42.48
CA ASN A 479 -13.04 0.98 41.37
C ASN A 479 -12.16 1.03 40.11
N GLU A 480 -11.25 1.99 39.98
CA GLU A 480 -10.48 2.20 38.74
C GLU A 480 -8.99 2.42 39.02
N VAL A 481 -8.16 2.05 38.04
CA VAL A 481 -6.77 2.47 37.91
C VAL A 481 -6.72 3.63 36.91
N VAL A 482 -6.41 4.82 37.41
CA VAL A 482 -6.34 6.05 36.61
C VAL A 482 -4.90 6.29 36.18
N VAL A 483 -4.69 6.43 34.88
CA VAL A 483 -3.39 6.75 34.28
C VAL A 483 -3.41 8.17 33.76
N SER A 484 -2.38 8.93 34.10
CA SER A 484 -2.15 10.29 33.58
C SER A 484 -0.72 10.39 33.08
N ILE A 485 -0.53 10.76 31.81
CA ILE A 485 0.78 10.87 31.16
C ILE A 485 0.88 12.27 30.55
N HIS A 486 1.87 13.04 30.97
CA HIS A 486 2.28 14.29 30.37
C HIS A 486 3.56 14.04 29.59
N ALA A 487 3.50 14.25 28.28
CA ALA A 487 4.65 14.17 27.42
C ALA A 487 4.78 15.52 26.70
N GLU A 488 6.00 15.99 26.52
CA GLU A 488 6.30 17.17 25.73
C GLU A 488 7.08 16.72 24.51
N ASP A 489 6.87 17.39 23.39
CA ASP A 489 7.76 17.28 22.26
C ASP A 489 8.37 18.65 22.01
N VAL A 490 9.70 18.70 21.87
CA VAL A 490 10.43 19.93 21.53
C VAL A 490 9.88 20.53 20.23
N GLU A 491 9.34 19.67 19.37
CA GLU A 491 8.86 19.96 18.05
C GLU A 491 7.32 20.09 17.96
N ASP A 492 6.59 19.90 19.06
CA ASP A 492 5.13 20.06 19.16
C ASP A 492 4.32 19.14 18.19
N ASP A 493 4.86 17.96 17.84
CA ASP A 493 4.21 16.87 17.09
C ASP A 493 3.97 15.60 17.90
N LEU A 494 3.83 15.75 19.21
CA LEU A 494 3.39 14.66 20.06
C LEU A 494 2.06 14.09 19.55
N TRP A 495 2.07 12.84 19.08
CA TRP A 495 0.89 12.20 18.51
C TRP A 495 0.11 11.40 19.52
N GLY A 496 0.80 10.75 20.46
CA GLY A 496 0.13 9.94 21.44
C GLY A 496 1.04 9.30 22.45
N VAL A 497 0.40 8.53 23.32
CA VAL A 497 1.06 7.70 24.32
C VAL A 497 0.41 6.32 24.37
N LYS A 498 1.21 5.32 24.72
CA LYS A 498 0.78 3.96 25.03
C LYS A 498 1.12 3.65 26.49
N VAL A 499 0.34 2.74 27.08
CA VAL A 499 0.64 2.18 28.39
C VAL A 499 0.72 0.66 28.30
N TYR A 500 1.79 0.11 28.86
CA TYR A 500 2.04 -1.31 28.97
C TYR A 500 1.96 -1.74 30.43
N PHE A 501 0.93 -2.53 30.77
CA PHE A 501 0.81 -3.14 32.09
C PHE A 501 1.46 -4.51 32.11
N ASP A 502 2.34 -4.73 33.10
CA ASP A 502 3.02 -6.01 33.35
C ASP A 502 3.66 -6.67 32.10
N GLY A 503 4.04 -5.84 31.11
CA GLY A 503 4.69 -6.27 29.87
C GLY A 503 3.82 -6.98 28.83
N LEU A 504 2.50 -7.10 29.01
CA LEU A 504 1.64 -7.93 28.15
C LEU A 504 0.46 -7.20 27.49
N ASN A 505 -0.06 -6.12 28.08
CA ASN A 505 -1.24 -5.43 27.56
C ASN A 505 -0.88 -4.07 26.96
N GLU A 506 -1.11 -3.90 25.66
CA GLU A 506 -0.99 -2.62 24.96
C GLU A 506 -2.37 -1.93 24.91
N TYR A 507 -2.49 -0.76 25.55
CA TYR A 507 -3.68 0.08 25.41
C TYR A 507 -3.34 1.34 24.61
N TYR A 508 -4.05 1.52 23.49
CA TYR A 508 -3.82 2.59 22.53
C TYR A 508 -4.60 3.88 22.87
N SER A 509 -3.94 5.02 22.58
CA SER A 509 -4.43 6.40 22.51
C SER A 509 -5.44 6.80 23.61
N LEU A 510 -4.89 7.17 24.78
CA LEU A 510 -5.65 7.84 25.83
C LEU A 510 -6.13 9.22 25.33
N ASN A 511 -7.24 9.74 25.86
CA ASN A 511 -7.73 11.06 25.46
C ASN A 511 -6.77 12.18 25.92
N GLY A 512 -6.21 12.92 24.96
CA GLY A 512 -5.29 14.03 25.21
C GLY A 512 -5.96 15.40 25.34
N THR A 513 -5.55 16.21 26.31
CA THR A 513 -5.74 17.68 26.30
C THR A 513 -4.47 18.38 26.81
N ASN A 514 -3.96 19.36 26.06
CA ASN A 514 -2.74 20.13 26.40
C ASN A 514 -1.55 19.23 26.80
N ASN A 515 -1.08 18.37 25.90
CA ASN A 515 0.07 17.47 26.11
C ASN A 515 -0.10 16.46 27.28
N THR A 516 -1.32 16.33 27.79
CA THR A 516 -1.66 15.44 28.90
C THR A 516 -2.71 14.43 28.49
N PHE A 517 -2.41 13.16 28.67
CA PHE A 517 -3.17 12.00 28.24
C PHE A 517 -3.72 11.28 29.47
N ASN A 518 -5.04 11.15 29.55
CA ASN A 518 -5.70 10.55 30.70
C ASN A 518 -6.63 9.40 30.29
N SER A 519 -6.66 8.34 31.09
CA SER A 519 -7.67 7.29 30.99
C SER A 519 -7.88 6.59 32.32
N SER A 520 -8.99 5.87 32.45
CA SER A 520 -9.29 4.98 33.56
C SER A 520 -9.47 3.55 33.06
N PHE A 521 -8.96 2.61 33.85
CA PHE A 521 -9.10 1.18 33.61
C PHE A 521 -9.84 0.55 34.78
N ASP A 522 -10.70 -0.41 34.52
CA ASP A 522 -11.42 -1.11 35.59
C ASP A 522 -10.39 -1.85 36.47
N LYS A 523 -10.44 -1.62 37.78
CA LYS A 523 -9.51 -2.24 38.73
C LYS A 523 -9.58 -3.77 38.74
N SER A 524 -10.71 -4.35 38.32
CA SER A 524 -10.88 -5.80 38.17
C SER A 524 -10.01 -6.42 37.07
N MET A 525 -9.41 -5.61 36.21
CA MET A 525 -8.44 -6.06 35.20
C MET A 525 -7.11 -6.51 35.83
N PHE A 526 -6.85 -6.17 37.10
CA PHE A 526 -5.60 -6.41 37.79
C PHE A 526 -5.80 -7.37 38.97
N SER A 527 -4.84 -8.28 39.17
CA SER A 527 -4.80 -9.10 40.38
C SER A 527 -4.50 -8.26 41.62
N TYR A 528 -4.72 -8.80 42.81
CA TYR A 528 -4.21 -8.17 44.03
C TYR A 528 -2.69 -8.29 44.09
N GLY A 529 -2.02 -7.23 44.55
CA GLY A 529 -0.57 -7.19 44.66
C GLY A 529 0.07 -6.06 43.85
N LYS A 530 1.38 -6.16 43.65
CA LYS A 530 2.18 -5.15 42.96
C LYS A 530 2.14 -5.36 41.46
N HIS A 531 1.89 -4.26 40.75
CA HIS A 531 1.85 -4.17 39.31
C HIS A 531 2.76 -3.04 38.85
N TYR A 532 3.09 -3.02 37.55
CA TYR A 532 3.79 -1.89 36.97
C TYR A 532 3.22 -1.47 35.62
N ALA A 533 3.43 -0.20 35.31
CA ALA A 533 3.16 0.41 34.03
C ALA A 533 4.45 0.93 33.41
N ILE A 534 4.61 0.76 32.09
CA ILE A 534 5.60 1.47 31.28
C ILE A 534 4.81 2.36 30.31
N PHE A 535 5.14 3.64 30.27
CA PHE A 535 4.54 4.58 29.34
C PHE A 535 5.46 4.78 28.15
N GLU A 536 4.89 4.88 26.96
CA GLU A 536 5.62 5.16 25.73
C GLU A 536 4.96 6.35 25.05
N ALA A 537 5.68 7.45 24.85
CA ALA A 537 5.25 8.56 24.02
C ALA A 537 5.80 8.37 22.61
N PHE A 538 5.02 8.79 21.62
CA PHE A 538 5.44 8.77 20.23
C PHE A 538 4.96 10.03 19.50
N ASP A 539 5.79 10.51 18.58
CA ASP A 539 5.51 11.68 17.75
C ASP A 539 4.98 11.28 16.36
N GLY A 540 4.73 12.28 15.52
CA GLY A 540 4.33 12.08 14.13
C GLY A 540 5.38 11.51 13.20
N SER A 541 6.57 11.36 13.75
CA SER A 541 7.76 10.82 13.13
C SER A 541 8.20 9.53 13.81
N GLY A 542 7.25 8.78 14.40
CA GLY A 542 7.46 7.44 14.92
C GLY A 542 8.59 7.33 15.95
N ASN A 543 9.15 8.45 16.39
CA ASN A 543 10.19 8.48 17.40
C ASN A 543 9.50 8.15 18.72
N ILE A 544 10.06 7.20 19.46
CA ILE A 544 9.49 6.71 20.70
C ILE A 544 10.36 7.06 21.90
N ASN A 545 9.71 7.33 23.03
CA ASN A 545 10.36 7.48 24.31
C ASN A 545 9.59 6.72 25.39
N LYS A 546 10.31 5.92 26.18
CA LYS A 546 9.72 5.11 27.24
C LYS A 546 10.07 5.68 28.61
N SER A 547 9.07 5.73 29.49
CA SER A 547 9.27 6.05 30.90
C SER A 547 10.02 4.92 31.61
N GLU A 548 10.60 5.24 32.76
CA GLU A 548 10.95 4.20 33.73
C GLU A 548 9.70 3.46 34.24
N MET A 549 9.90 2.30 34.86
CA MET A 549 8.83 1.47 35.42
C MET A 549 8.09 2.20 36.54
N VAL A 550 6.79 2.45 36.35
CA VAL A 550 5.91 3.07 37.35
C VAL A 550 5.10 2.01 38.07
N THR A 551 5.45 1.73 39.33
CA THR A 551 4.81 0.68 40.13
C THR A 551 3.55 1.19 40.86
N PHE A 552 2.51 0.36 40.91
CA PHE A 552 1.32 0.58 41.72
C PHE A 552 0.87 -0.71 42.40
N GLU A 553 0.02 -0.61 43.41
CA GLU A 553 -0.44 -1.77 44.18
C GLU A 553 -1.96 -1.81 44.25
N ILE A 554 -2.52 -2.96 43.91
CA ILE A 554 -3.94 -3.24 44.09
C ILE A 554 -4.09 -3.92 45.45
N LEU A 555 -4.46 -3.12 46.44
CA LEU A 555 -4.67 -3.60 47.80
C LEU A 555 -5.90 -4.51 47.85
N ALA A 556 -5.73 -5.64 48.53
CA ALA A 556 -6.86 -6.42 49.00
C ALA A 556 -7.75 -5.53 49.89
N PRO A 557 -9.08 -5.64 49.82
CA PRO A 557 -9.99 -4.79 50.57
C PRO A 557 -9.69 -4.84 52.07
N VAL A 558 -9.39 -3.69 52.67
CA VAL A 558 -9.10 -3.56 54.10
C VAL A 558 -10.40 -3.75 54.87
N THR A 559 -10.55 -4.90 55.53
CA THR A 559 -11.69 -5.14 56.42
C THR A 559 -11.55 -4.31 57.69
N SER A 560 -12.08 -3.09 57.69
CA SER A 560 -12.34 -2.37 58.93
C SER A 560 -13.60 -2.95 59.60
N SER A 561 -13.44 -3.29 60.87
CA SER A 561 -14.50 -3.79 61.73
C SER A 561 -15.59 -2.73 61.92
N ARG A 562 -16.73 -2.87 61.22
CA ARG A 562 -18.10 -2.95 61.79
C ARG A 562 -19.16 -2.55 60.77
N SER A 563 -20.11 -3.48 60.66
CA SER A 563 -21.49 -3.36 60.18
C SER A 563 -21.71 -2.79 58.78
N THR A 564 -21.71 -3.69 57.80
CA THR A 564 -22.70 -3.70 56.72
C THR A 564 -22.92 -5.16 56.32
N ALA A 565 -24.18 -5.53 56.13
CA ALA A 565 -24.57 -6.88 55.74
C ALA A 565 -23.88 -7.27 54.43
N SER A 566 -22.99 -8.27 54.49
CA SER A 566 -22.45 -8.94 53.31
C SER A 566 -23.57 -9.75 52.69
N HIS A 567 -24.10 -9.30 51.55
CA HIS A 567 -24.97 -10.13 50.74
C HIS A 567 -24.12 -11.22 50.08
N TYR A 568 -23.89 -12.32 50.81
CA TYR A 568 -23.61 -13.60 50.19
C TYR A 568 -24.84 -14.02 49.38
N SER A 569 -24.65 -14.87 48.38
CA SER A 569 -25.79 -15.43 47.68
C SER A 569 -26.74 -16.09 48.69
N SER A 570 -28.05 -15.86 48.53
CA SER A 570 -29.07 -16.27 49.50
C SER A 570 -29.21 -17.78 49.64
N ASP A 571 -28.59 -18.54 48.75
CA ASP A 571 -28.60 -20.00 48.63
C ASP A 571 -27.28 -20.64 49.10
N LEU A 572 -26.44 -19.92 49.86
CA LEU A 572 -25.22 -20.47 50.45
C LEU A 572 -25.53 -21.39 51.63
N SER A 573 -24.97 -22.60 51.61
CA SER A 573 -25.19 -23.61 52.66
C SER A 573 -24.46 -23.26 53.96
N GLU A 574 -25.04 -23.65 55.10
CA GLU A 574 -24.44 -23.43 56.42
C GLU A 574 -23.17 -24.28 56.64
N GLY A 575 -22.31 -23.84 57.58
CA GLY A 575 -21.12 -24.59 57.98
C GLY A 575 -19.85 -24.30 57.20
N ILE A 576 -19.79 -23.19 56.46
CA ILE A 576 -18.52 -22.58 56.00
C ILE A 576 -18.25 -21.42 56.96
N ASP A 577 -17.10 -21.40 57.63
CA ASP A 577 -16.81 -20.37 58.64
C ASP A 577 -16.02 -19.19 58.07
N SER A 578 -15.08 -19.45 57.15
CA SER A 578 -14.26 -18.42 56.51
C SER A 578 -15.05 -17.57 55.52
N GLY A 579 -14.98 -16.24 55.68
CA GLY A 579 -15.54 -15.29 54.71
C GLY A 579 -14.90 -15.39 53.32
N THR A 580 -13.65 -15.85 53.24
CA THR A 580 -12.93 -16.10 51.99
C THR A 580 -13.55 -17.28 51.24
N ILE A 581 -13.76 -18.39 51.94
CA ILE A 581 -14.41 -19.58 51.34
C ILE A 581 -15.88 -19.28 51.00
N LYS A 582 -16.62 -18.57 51.85
CA LYS A 582 -17.99 -18.11 51.53
C LYS A 582 -18.03 -17.31 50.23
N ARG A 583 -17.06 -16.42 50.01
CA ARG A 583 -16.98 -15.60 48.79
C ARG A 583 -16.59 -16.44 47.59
N ALA A 584 -15.60 -17.34 47.72
CA ALA A 584 -15.19 -18.24 46.65
C ALA A 584 -16.38 -19.10 46.19
N VAL A 585 -17.14 -19.66 47.14
CA VAL A 585 -18.34 -20.45 46.85
C VAL A 585 -19.48 -19.58 46.29
N SER A 586 -19.74 -18.40 46.86
CA SER A 586 -20.80 -17.50 46.41
C SER A 586 -20.58 -16.96 44.99
N ASN A 587 -19.32 -16.78 44.58
CA ASN A 587 -18.97 -16.23 43.27
C ASN A 587 -18.79 -17.30 42.19
N SER A 588 -18.74 -18.57 42.59
CA SER A 588 -18.54 -19.68 41.67
C SER A 588 -19.85 -20.35 41.27
N ASN A 589 -19.89 -20.91 40.07
CA ASN A 589 -20.87 -21.94 39.72
C ASN A 589 -20.39 -23.28 40.25
N ILE A 590 -21.28 -24.03 40.90
CA ILE A 590 -20.94 -25.35 41.45
C ILE A 590 -21.44 -26.41 40.47
N VAL A 591 -20.54 -27.27 39.99
CA VAL A 591 -20.83 -28.29 38.99
C VAL A 591 -20.60 -29.69 39.53
N TYR A 592 -21.52 -30.60 39.25
CA TYR A 592 -21.50 -31.99 39.74
C TYR A 592 -21.68 -33.01 38.60
N GLY A 593 -21.20 -34.24 38.79
CA GLY A 593 -21.27 -35.29 37.77
C GLY A 593 -22.51 -36.19 37.83
N ASN A 594 -22.81 -36.73 39.00
CA ASN A 594 -23.90 -37.68 39.23
C ASN A 594 -24.78 -37.25 40.42
N SER A 595 -25.86 -37.98 40.68
CA SER A 595 -26.82 -37.64 41.75
C SER A 595 -26.24 -37.69 43.17
N ILE A 596 -25.09 -38.32 43.37
CA ILE A 596 -24.42 -38.42 44.67
C ILE A 596 -23.53 -37.20 44.88
N ASP A 597 -22.73 -36.87 43.86
CA ASP A 597 -21.91 -35.65 43.86
C ASP A 597 -22.77 -34.38 43.88
N GLN A 598 -24.01 -34.46 43.37
CA GLN A 598 -25.00 -33.40 43.52
C GLN A 598 -25.25 -33.06 45.00
N GLY A 599 -25.43 -34.07 45.86
CA GLY A 599 -25.65 -33.85 47.29
C GLY A 599 -24.44 -33.19 47.97
N TYR A 600 -23.23 -33.57 47.55
CA TYR A 600 -21.98 -32.93 48.00
C TYR A 600 -21.84 -31.49 47.49
N ALA A 601 -22.25 -31.21 46.26
CA ALA A 601 -22.30 -29.85 45.72
C ALA A 601 -23.34 -28.99 46.46
N GLU A 602 -24.49 -29.58 46.81
CA GLU A 602 -25.57 -28.92 47.56
C GLU A 602 -25.15 -28.56 49.00
N ASP A 603 -24.17 -29.26 49.57
CA ASP A 603 -23.55 -28.91 50.87
C ASP A 603 -22.72 -27.61 50.82
N LEU A 604 -22.50 -27.04 49.63
CA LEU A 604 -21.88 -25.73 49.39
C LEU A 604 -22.90 -24.65 49.02
N ARG A 605 -23.81 -24.92 48.07
CA ARG A 605 -24.94 -24.03 47.69
C ARG A 605 -26.13 -24.81 47.16
N GLU A 606 -27.35 -24.27 47.30
CA GLU A 606 -28.56 -24.89 46.73
C GLU A 606 -28.57 -24.87 45.19
N ASN A 607 -28.03 -23.83 44.55
CA ASN A 607 -28.02 -23.73 43.09
C ASN A 607 -26.75 -24.36 42.49
N VAL A 608 -26.92 -25.59 41.99
CA VAL A 608 -25.85 -26.41 41.40
C VAL A 608 -26.19 -26.82 39.97
N HIS A 609 -25.17 -27.06 39.14
CA HIS A 609 -25.31 -27.37 37.72
C HIS A 609 -24.75 -28.75 37.37
N ASN A 610 -25.41 -29.47 36.45
CA ASN A 610 -24.88 -30.72 35.95
C ASN A 610 -23.69 -30.47 35.02
N GLY A 611 -22.53 -31.07 35.33
CA GLY A 611 -21.27 -30.85 34.63
C GLY A 611 -21.18 -31.48 33.24
N ASN A 612 -22.04 -32.42 32.87
CA ASN A 612 -21.91 -33.14 31.59
C ASN A 612 -22.14 -32.26 30.34
N ASN A 613 -22.79 -31.10 30.49
CA ASN A 613 -23.04 -30.15 29.40
C ASN A 613 -22.72 -28.69 29.81
N TYR A 614 -21.85 -28.50 30.81
CA TYR A 614 -21.53 -27.18 31.32
C TYR A 614 -20.29 -26.60 30.61
N GLU A 615 -20.38 -25.35 30.16
CA GLU A 615 -19.25 -24.63 29.56
C GLU A 615 -18.69 -23.61 30.55
N LEU A 616 -17.36 -23.56 30.66
CA LEU A 616 -16.66 -22.66 31.56
C LEU A 616 -16.88 -21.22 31.11
N SER A 617 -17.68 -20.49 31.88
CA SER A 617 -18.10 -19.12 31.60
C SER A 617 -17.92 -18.16 32.78
N ARG A 618 -17.51 -18.69 33.94
CA ARG A 618 -17.21 -17.98 35.19
C ARG A 618 -16.40 -18.87 36.14
N ASP A 619 -15.88 -18.31 37.23
CA ASP A 619 -15.29 -19.06 38.33
C ASP A 619 -16.18 -20.26 38.71
N SER A 620 -15.60 -21.44 38.88
CA SER A 620 -16.38 -22.68 39.03
C SER A 620 -15.78 -23.62 40.08
N ILE A 621 -16.63 -24.34 40.81
CA ILE A 621 -16.24 -25.40 41.74
C ILE A 621 -16.71 -26.73 41.16
N ILE A 622 -15.77 -27.62 40.87
CA ILE A 622 -16.02 -28.98 40.41
C ILE A 622 -16.12 -29.89 41.63
N VAL A 623 -17.23 -30.61 41.75
CA VAL A 623 -17.45 -31.63 42.78
C VAL A 623 -17.63 -33.00 42.11
N GLY A 624 -16.75 -33.94 42.44
CA GLY A 624 -16.73 -35.30 41.87
C GLY A 624 -15.75 -35.46 40.69
N GLY A 625 -15.25 -36.68 40.51
CA GLY A 625 -14.15 -37.00 39.58
C GLY A 625 -14.56 -37.18 38.10
N PRO A 626 -13.58 -37.36 37.21
CA PRO A 626 -13.76 -37.26 35.76
C PRO A 626 -14.60 -38.39 35.15
N GLU A 627 -14.60 -39.60 35.73
CA GLU A 627 -15.39 -40.72 35.19
C GLU A 627 -16.91 -40.45 35.20
N SER A 628 -17.39 -39.64 36.14
CA SER A 628 -18.82 -39.35 36.32
C SER A 628 -19.20 -37.89 36.07
N ASN A 629 -18.23 -36.98 35.88
CA ASN A 629 -18.45 -35.55 35.69
C ASN A 629 -17.75 -35.09 34.41
N GLY A 630 -18.51 -34.88 33.32
CA GLY A 630 -17.95 -34.47 32.03
C GLY A 630 -17.21 -33.13 32.05
N PHE A 631 -17.53 -32.24 33.02
CA PHE A 631 -16.75 -31.02 33.22
C PHE A 631 -15.41 -31.30 33.89
N ALA A 632 -15.38 -32.23 34.85
CA ALA A 632 -14.14 -32.70 35.44
C ALA A 632 -13.28 -33.42 34.39
N ASP A 633 -13.85 -34.34 33.59
CA ASP A 633 -13.15 -35.05 32.51
C ASP A 633 -12.47 -34.10 31.52
N LYS A 634 -13.15 -33.00 31.17
CA LYS A 634 -12.63 -31.99 30.24
C LYS A 634 -11.41 -31.23 30.78
N TYR A 635 -11.36 -30.96 32.09
CA TYR A 635 -10.36 -30.08 32.69
C TYR A 635 -9.38 -30.80 33.62
N ASP A 636 -9.54 -32.11 33.88
CA ASP A 636 -8.73 -32.88 34.84
C ASP A 636 -7.23 -32.79 34.53
N SER A 637 -6.85 -32.83 33.25
CA SER A 637 -5.45 -32.72 32.80
C SER A 637 -4.81 -31.35 33.00
N ASP A 638 -5.60 -30.29 33.26
CA ASP A 638 -5.09 -28.94 33.50
C ASP A 638 -4.65 -28.73 34.95
N PHE A 639 -5.07 -29.62 35.86
CA PHE A 639 -4.67 -29.64 37.25
C PHE A 639 -3.36 -30.41 37.45
N GLU A 640 -2.66 -30.11 38.54
CA GLU A 640 -1.34 -30.70 38.82
C GLU A 640 -1.42 -32.20 39.07
N ILE A 641 -2.54 -32.65 39.64
CA ILE A 641 -2.77 -34.05 39.97
C ILE A 641 -4.10 -34.50 39.36
N SER A 642 -4.02 -35.43 38.39
CA SER A 642 -5.20 -36.09 37.82
C SER A 642 -5.86 -37.05 38.82
N ILE A 643 -7.19 -37.10 38.79
CA ILE A 643 -7.99 -37.91 39.70
C ILE A 643 -8.54 -39.12 38.97
N THR A 644 -8.37 -40.30 39.54
CA THR A 644 -8.87 -41.57 39.00
C THR A 644 -9.51 -42.40 40.11
N ASN A 645 -10.19 -43.49 39.74
CA ASN A 645 -10.75 -44.44 40.71
C ASN A 645 -9.68 -45.12 41.60
N ASP A 646 -8.41 -45.06 41.21
CA ASP A 646 -7.30 -45.67 41.95
C ASP A 646 -6.40 -44.64 42.67
N TYR A 647 -6.43 -43.36 42.26
CA TYR A 647 -5.58 -42.28 42.79
C TYR A 647 -6.39 -40.98 43.02
N PRO A 648 -6.36 -40.34 44.20
CA PRO A 648 -5.36 -40.40 45.29
C PRO A 648 -5.42 -41.62 46.23
N GLY A 649 -6.39 -42.52 46.06
CA GLY A 649 -6.51 -43.78 46.80
C GLY A 649 -7.75 -43.86 47.68
N GLU A 650 -7.94 -45.02 48.32
CA GLU A 650 -9.13 -45.31 49.13
C GLU A 650 -9.32 -44.28 50.26
N ASN A 651 -10.53 -43.75 50.39
CA ASN A 651 -10.93 -42.70 51.34
C ASN A 651 -10.15 -41.38 51.21
N LYS A 652 -9.45 -41.14 50.09
CA LYS A 652 -8.67 -39.93 49.84
C LYS A 652 -9.28 -39.06 48.75
N GLY A 653 -9.25 -37.75 48.97
CA GLY A 653 -9.67 -36.74 48.01
C GLY A 653 -8.65 -35.62 47.88
N LEU A 654 -8.81 -34.82 46.85
CA LEU A 654 -7.94 -33.70 46.51
C LEU A 654 -8.74 -32.40 46.46
N ILE A 655 -8.11 -31.32 46.92
CA ILE A 655 -8.56 -29.94 46.69
C ILE A 655 -7.46 -29.26 45.88
N GLN A 656 -7.78 -28.81 44.67
CA GLN A 656 -6.85 -28.11 43.78
C GLN A 656 -7.48 -26.83 43.25
N VAL A 657 -6.66 -25.80 43.03
CA VAL A 657 -7.13 -24.52 42.48
C VAL A 657 -6.26 -24.15 41.29
N LYS A 658 -6.90 -23.84 40.16
CA LYS A 658 -6.21 -23.50 38.92
C LYS A 658 -6.94 -22.38 38.19
N ASN A 659 -6.19 -21.49 37.57
CA ASN A 659 -6.73 -20.53 36.61
C ASN A 659 -6.72 -21.17 35.22
N ILE A 660 -7.88 -21.30 34.59
CA ILE A 660 -8.06 -21.90 33.27
C ILE A 660 -8.39 -20.79 32.27
N GLU A 661 -7.67 -20.78 31.15
CA GLU A 661 -7.86 -19.82 30.06
C GLU A 661 -8.80 -20.38 29.00
N VAL A 662 -9.84 -19.62 28.67
CA VAL A 662 -10.81 -19.95 27.63
C VAL A 662 -10.76 -18.87 26.55
N ARG A 663 -10.58 -19.31 25.30
CA ARG A 663 -10.61 -18.42 24.13
C ARG A 663 -12.05 -18.21 23.67
N ASP A 664 -12.49 -16.96 23.64
CA ASP A 664 -13.78 -16.51 23.13
C ASP A 664 -13.55 -15.51 22.00
N GLY A 665 -13.55 -16.00 20.75
CA GLY A 665 -13.10 -15.24 19.58
C GLY A 665 -11.60 -14.88 19.67
N ASN A 666 -11.31 -13.57 19.69
CA ASN A 666 -9.95 -13.02 19.84
C ASN A 666 -9.58 -12.69 21.30
N ILE A 667 -10.47 -12.94 22.26
CA ILE A 667 -10.27 -12.59 23.67
C ILE A 667 -9.94 -13.86 24.46
N ILE A 668 -8.89 -13.82 25.29
CA ILE A 668 -8.58 -14.87 26.27
C ILE A 668 -9.19 -14.44 27.61
N LYS A 669 -10.08 -15.26 28.17
CA LYS A 669 -10.69 -15.05 29.49
C LYS A 669 -10.15 -16.08 30.46
N THR A 670 -9.73 -15.63 31.63
CA THR A 670 -9.18 -16.51 32.68
C THR A 670 -10.21 -16.69 33.79
N TYR A 671 -10.53 -17.94 34.12
CA TYR A 671 -11.48 -18.29 35.18
C TYR A 671 -10.81 -19.16 36.23
N ARG A 672 -11.08 -18.91 37.51
CA ARG A 672 -10.56 -19.75 38.59
C ARG A 672 -11.47 -20.95 38.79
N VAL A 673 -10.88 -22.13 38.74
CA VAL A 673 -11.56 -23.41 38.94
C VAL A 673 -11.01 -24.10 40.18
N ILE A 674 -11.90 -24.45 41.10
CA ILE A 674 -11.59 -25.22 42.31
C ILE A 674 -12.07 -26.65 42.08
N TYR A 675 -11.19 -27.62 42.18
CA TYR A 675 -11.48 -29.02 41.92
C TYR A 675 -11.44 -29.84 43.21
N ILE A 676 -12.60 -30.39 43.58
CA ILE A 676 -12.83 -31.17 44.81
C ILE A 676 -13.34 -32.55 44.41
N ALA A 677 -12.46 -33.55 44.43
CA ALA A 677 -12.83 -34.92 44.09
C ALA A 677 -11.86 -35.94 44.72
N GLY A 678 -12.32 -37.17 44.91
CA GLY A 678 -11.49 -38.30 45.34
C GLY A 678 -11.70 -39.54 44.49
N SER A 679 -10.90 -40.57 44.78
CA SER A 679 -10.99 -41.87 44.09
C SER A 679 -12.27 -42.63 44.39
N ASP A 680 -12.89 -42.31 45.53
CA ASP A 680 -14.18 -42.83 45.93
C ASP A 680 -15.03 -41.74 46.59
N ARG A 681 -16.25 -42.12 46.97
CA ARG A 681 -17.23 -41.19 47.57
C ARG A 681 -16.77 -40.64 48.91
N PHE A 682 -16.05 -41.43 49.71
CA PHE A 682 -15.55 -40.99 51.01
C PHE A 682 -14.39 -40.02 50.85
N GLY A 683 -13.55 -40.23 49.82
CA GLY A 683 -12.51 -39.30 49.41
C GLY A 683 -13.05 -37.93 48.98
N THR A 684 -14.03 -37.91 48.06
CA THR A 684 -14.69 -36.65 47.66
C THR A 684 -15.33 -35.95 48.86
N TYR A 685 -15.99 -36.71 49.75
CA TYR A 685 -16.58 -36.16 50.96
C TYR A 685 -15.52 -35.60 51.93
N ALA A 686 -14.37 -36.26 52.07
CA ALA A 686 -13.27 -35.80 52.91
C ALA A 686 -12.72 -34.45 52.43
N ALA A 687 -12.45 -34.34 51.13
CA ALA A 687 -11.98 -33.11 50.51
C ALA A 687 -12.99 -31.98 50.66
N LEU A 688 -14.28 -32.25 50.45
CA LEU A 688 -15.36 -31.27 50.63
C LEU A 688 -15.47 -30.79 52.09
N ALA A 689 -15.50 -31.72 53.03
CA ALA A 689 -15.62 -31.42 54.45
C ALA A 689 -14.43 -30.57 54.93
N TYR A 690 -13.21 -30.90 54.48
CA TYR A 690 -12.03 -30.11 54.79
C TYR A 690 -12.06 -28.72 54.12
N PHE A 691 -12.50 -28.64 52.86
CA PHE A 691 -12.63 -27.38 52.13
C PHE A 691 -13.48 -26.33 52.88
N LYS A 692 -14.56 -26.76 53.53
CA LYS A 692 -15.43 -25.87 54.33
C LYS A 692 -14.73 -25.28 55.56
N THR A 693 -13.65 -25.92 56.03
CA THR A 693 -12.86 -25.49 57.20
C THR A 693 -11.66 -24.61 56.85
N LEU A 694 -11.36 -24.44 55.56
CA LEU A 694 -10.24 -23.63 55.11
C LEU A 694 -10.44 -22.15 55.47
N ASP A 695 -9.36 -21.50 55.90
CA ASP A 695 -9.33 -20.04 56.04
C ASP A 695 -9.08 -19.35 54.69
N GLU A 696 -8.27 -19.98 53.83
CA GLU A 696 -7.87 -19.49 52.50
C GLU A 696 -7.83 -20.64 51.46
N LEU A 697 -7.89 -20.30 50.17
CA LEU A 697 -7.75 -21.30 49.11
C LEU A 697 -6.29 -21.78 49.02
N PRO A 698 -6.04 -23.07 48.80
CA PRO A 698 -4.68 -23.59 48.79
C PRO A 698 -3.91 -23.14 47.55
N GLU A 699 -2.62 -22.86 47.72
CA GLU A 699 -1.70 -22.48 46.63
C GLU A 699 -1.25 -23.69 45.78
N GLY A 700 -1.41 -24.91 46.29
CA GLY A 700 -1.11 -26.17 45.60
C GLY A 700 -2.10 -27.28 45.99
N PRO A 701 -1.98 -28.49 45.42
CA PRO A 701 -2.86 -29.61 45.73
C PRO A 701 -2.83 -29.98 47.20
N LEU A 702 -4.00 -30.13 47.82
CA LEU A 702 -4.13 -30.71 49.16
C LEU A 702 -4.77 -32.09 49.06
N MET A 703 -4.08 -33.11 49.57
CA MET A 703 -4.62 -34.46 49.69
C MET A 703 -5.23 -34.66 51.09
N ILE A 704 -6.49 -35.07 51.13
CA ILE A 704 -7.29 -35.21 52.34
C ILE A 704 -7.73 -36.66 52.50
N GLU A 705 -7.50 -37.26 53.67
CA GLU A 705 -7.96 -38.61 54.01
C GLU A 705 -9.10 -38.55 55.03
N TRP A 706 -10.15 -39.36 54.83
CA TRP A 706 -11.20 -39.54 55.83
C TRP A 706 -10.76 -40.50 56.94
N THR A 707 -10.72 -40.05 58.19
CA THR A 707 -10.41 -40.91 59.36
C THR A 707 -11.60 -41.02 60.31
N GLU A 708 -11.51 -41.91 61.31
CA GLU A 708 -12.51 -42.02 62.39
C GLU A 708 -12.74 -40.70 63.16
N ASN A 709 -11.78 -39.76 63.10
CA ASN A 709 -11.84 -38.45 63.77
C ASN A 709 -12.19 -37.29 62.82
N GLY A 710 -12.50 -37.56 61.54
CA GLY A 710 -12.81 -36.56 60.52
C GLY A 710 -11.73 -36.43 59.43
N PRO A 711 -11.84 -35.43 58.54
CA PRO A 711 -10.93 -35.23 57.42
C PRO A 711 -9.60 -34.63 57.89
N VAL A 712 -8.48 -35.19 57.42
CA VAL A 712 -7.13 -34.73 57.74
C VAL A 712 -6.29 -34.57 56.48
N VAL A 713 -5.45 -33.52 56.43
CA VAL A 713 -4.45 -33.36 55.36
C VAL A 713 -3.37 -34.41 55.54
N VAL A 714 -3.06 -35.13 54.47
CA VAL A 714 -2.03 -36.18 54.45
C VAL A 714 -0.88 -35.86 53.52
N GLU A 715 -1.08 -34.98 52.54
CA GLU A 715 -0.04 -34.47 51.64
C GLU A 715 -0.40 -33.07 51.12
#